data_AF-A0A956TM24-F1
#
_entry.id   AF-A0A956TM24-F1
#
_cell.length_a   1.000
_cell.length_b   1.000
_cell.length_c   1.000
_cell.angle_alpha   90.00
_cell.angle_beta   90.00
_cell.angle_gamma   90.00
#
_symmetry.space_group_name_H-M   'P 1'
#
loop_
_entity.id
_entity.type
_entity.pdbx_description
1 polymer ?
#
loop_
_entity_poly.entity_id
_entity_poly.type
_entity_poly.pdbx_seq_one_letter_code
_entity_poly.pdbx_strand_id
1 'polypeptide(L)'
;MRFFIARKSRTFKTHFFSALCRSIFTNASLIFANSVFVKSAGAENYSRLFFFASLATLVYYIFFALRGDKQAFSVYKTVIWITLAVSVLCCLEPFWPPLEPFNIPLLYLFAVSVIVLDLIGTTVGPVVLQLSVNPAIFREVYQKIVTAELLARISAAGLIWLLSSYHLLTYWYPVGWVALIIHFALFNVMLYRLKNVEKESGHQKAGNQDFAAAVGNSLRFIFSNPMVRIAMVIMMWGQVSKFVIDFLFFQVADANFSSARKIAAFMSCTTMIMIVLSLIAQHLVGKRLTGRLQLSTLFSIQPVNMLILASAALLAQPFWPVVLLLVTFNIVNRSINLPVSRQCLVPIPRNLRSTIVSLICIALSISTLIASGILAALKGVLHLQDTLVLLLVLGGAIFFLITGMDSFYIRNLWSFYRETRSGHWQDEPVSESLSEAELHSAGEVEDLSRPLSDLKSHDVLDVYAVSHDRSELADATREHRRMLGSADAEVVLSGLRVCFAAGFPWFAPVYRRFLSHPSLPVRDFAGLAIRVQGEYAGLTGYSSVFSRRLKSLALEFLEQDPGGGSAGRLKCLLSLPDHKEAEEMAGALSDARFGPLRPVLLDCIVEDGKRLSIDPLLDLMINSSYKESARVRMLLEELPFARSNPELESFVERNLACLTREEIALPAGVSDEQRDAGMFELFLHVLFADEFRLCHGETDRVLTDTIGEFASLPAEDMAMLADMHLEFLKRSAYFKTWQGLMI
;
A
#
# COMPACT_ATOMS: atom_id res chain seq x y z
N MET A 1 -20.53 22.15 -29.96
CA MET A 1 -19.99 20.89 -29.41
C MET A 1 -20.22 19.62 -30.27
N ARG A 2 -21.28 19.51 -31.09
CA ARG A 2 -21.57 18.29 -31.88
C ARG A 2 -20.61 17.99 -33.06
N PHE A 3 -19.98 18.99 -33.68
CA PHE A 3 -19.04 18.79 -34.80
C PHE A 3 -17.69 18.14 -34.42
N PHE A 4 -17.27 18.27 -33.15
CA PHE A 4 -16.04 17.64 -32.64
C PHE A 4 -16.17 16.12 -32.41
N ILE A 5 -17.40 15.62 -32.28
CA ILE A 5 -17.67 14.19 -32.01
C ILE A 5 -17.51 13.35 -33.28
N ALA A 6 -17.88 13.88 -34.45
CA ALA A 6 -17.84 13.15 -35.73
C ALA A 6 -16.41 12.89 -36.26
N ARG A 7 -15.48 13.84 -36.12
CA ARG A 7 -14.07 13.65 -36.52
C ARG A 7 -13.35 12.61 -35.64
N LYS A 8 -13.65 12.56 -34.33
CA LYS A 8 -13.05 11.57 -33.41
C LYS A 8 -13.49 10.12 -33.71
N SER A 9 -14.69 9.90 -34.26
CA SER A 9 -15.18 8.57 -34.65
C SER A 9 -14.32 7.90 -35.74
N ARG A 10 -13.85 8.65 -36.75
CA ARG A 10 -13.07 8.08 -37.86
C ARG A 10 -11.65 7.68 -37.43
N THR A 11 -10.96 8.50 -36.65
CA THR A 11 -9.61 8.17 -36.12
C THR A 11 -9.68 6.95 -35.22
N PHE A 12 -10.68 6.88 -34.35
CA PHE A 12 -10.92 5.70 -33.51
C PHE A 12 -11.13 4.43 -34.34
N LYS A 13 -12.02 4.45 -35.33
CA LYS A 13 -12.26 3.29 -36.22
C LYS A 13 -10.96 2.85 -36.91
N THR A 14 -10.18 3.78 -37.45
CA THR A 14 -8.89 3.47 -38.09
C THR A 14 -7.91 2.81 -37.10
N HIS A 15 -7.80 3.34 -35.88
CA HIS A 15 -6.97 2.73 -34.84
C HIS A 15 -7.46 1.34 -34.44
N PHE A 16 -8.77 1.17 -34.27
CA PHE A 16 -9.39 -0.10 -33.93
C PHE A 16 -9.09 -1.18 -34.98
N PHE A 17 -9.31 -0.90 -36.27
CA PHE A 17 -9.00 -1.84 -37.35
C PHE A 17 -7.49 -2.10 -37.49
N SER A 18 -6.65 -1.08 -37.33
CA SER A 18 -5.19 -1.24 -37.29
C SER A 18 -4.75 -2.20 -36.18
N ALA A 19 -5.25 -2.00 -34.95
CA ALA A 19 -4.96 -2.88 -33.82
C ALA A 19 -5.44 -4.32 -34.04
N LEU A 20 -6.60 -4.50 -34.67
CA LEU A 20 -7.13 -5.82 -35.04
C LEU A 20 -6.20 -6.54 -36.04
N CYS A 21 -5.83 -5.89 -37.13
CA CYS A 21 -4.92 -6.44 -38.14
C CYS A 21 -3.55 -6.78 -37.55
N ARG A 22 -3.00 -5.91 -36.69
CA ARG A 22 -1.77 -6.18 -35.94
C ARG A 22 -1.92 -7.42 -35.07
N SER A 23 -3.01 -7.52 -34.30
CA SER A 23 -3.26 -8.65 -33.40
C SER A 23 -3.35 -9.97 -34.17
N ILE A 24 -4.08 -9.98 -35.30
CA ILE A 24 -4.18 -11.17 -36.16
C ILE A 24 -2.78 -11.60 -36.64
N PHE A 25 -2.02 -10.66 -37.22
CA PHE A 25 -0.68 -10.96 -37.72
C PHE A 25 0.26 -11.46 -36.63
N THR A 26 0.39 -10.70 -35.54
CA THR A 26 1.32 -11.01 -34.45
C THR A 26 0.99 -12.33 -33.77
N ASN A 27 -0.28 -12.64 -33.51
CA ASN A 27 -0.63 -13.89 -32.84
C ASN A 27 -0.49 -15.11 -33.76
N ALA A 28 -0.87 -14.99 -35.04
CA ALA A 28 -0.62 -16.07 -36.00
C ALA A 28 0.89 -16.32 -36.15
N SER A 29 1.67 -15.24 -36.28
CA SER A 29 3.13 -15.30 -36.42
C SER A 29 3.80 -15.83 -35.16
N LEU A 30 3.36 -15.48 -33.95
CA LEU A 30 3.92 -16.00 -32.70
C LEU A 30 3.68 -17.50 -32.56
N ILE A 31 2.46 -18.00 -32.84
CA ILE A 31 2.17 -19.44 -32.78
C ILE A 31 3.02 -20.17 -33.80
N PHE A 32 3.06 -19.69 -35.04
CA PHE A 32 3.87 -20.28 -36.10
C PHE A 32 5.37 -20.26 -35.77
N ALA A 33 5.91 -19.07 -35.51
CA ALA A 33 7.34 -18.87 -35.28
C ALA A 33 7.81 -19.68 -34.08
N ASN A 34 7.09 -19.65 -32.94
CA ASN A 34 7.48 -20.45 -31.79
C ASN A 34 7.44 -21.95 -32.08
N SER A 35 6.43 -22.44 -32.80
CA SER A 35 6.30 -23.87 -33.12
C SER A 35 7.41 -24.37 -34.05
N VAL A 36 7.71 -23.59 -35.11
CA VAL A 36 8.78 -23.93 -36.06
C VAL A 36 10.15 -23.73 -35.41
N PHE A 37 10.32 -22.67 -34.63
CA PHE A 37 11.56 -22.36 -33.92
C PHE A 37 11.92 -23.45 -32.91
N VAL A 38 10.98 -23.82 -32.06
CA VAL A 38 11.20 -24.85 -31.03
C VAL A 38 11.58 -26.18 -31.67
N LYS A 39 10.94 -26.56 -32.79
CA LYS A 39 11.28 -27.81 -33.46
C LYS A 39 12.59 -27.75 -34.26
N SER A 40 12.92 -26.61 -34.86
CA SER A 40 14.07 -26.49 -35.77
C SER A 40 15.35 -26.09 -35.03
N ALA A 41 15.25 -25.18 -34.06
CA ALA A 41 16.36 -24.69 -33.26
C ALA A 41 16.44 -25.36 -31.87
N GLY A 42 15.42 -26.10 -31.42
CA GLY A 42 15.36 -26.73 -30.11
C GLY A 42 14.77 -25.80 -29.03
N ALA A 43 13.95 -26.36 -28.13
CA ALA A 43 13.30 -25.61 -27.05
C ALA A 43 14.29 -24.89 -26.12
N GLU A 44 15.48 -25.46 -25.91
CA GLU A 44 16.55 -24.86 -25.11
C GLU A 44 17.03 -23.49 -25.62
N ASN A 45 16.85 -23.20 -26.92
CA ASN A 45 17.23 -21.92 -27.51
C ASN A 45 16.11 -20.86 -27.40
N TYR A 46 14.97 -21.19 -26.79
CA TYR A 46 13.88 -20.26 -26.55
C TYR A 46 14.25 -19.12 -25.58
N SER A 47 15.12 -19.40 -24.60
CA SER A 47 15.61 -18.36 -23.67
C SER A 47 16.44 -17.29 -24.41
N ARG A 48 17.31 -17.70 -25.33
CA ARG A 48 18.07 -16.79 -26.19
C ARG A 48 17.16 -15.93 -27.08
N LEU A 49 16.05 -16.48 -27.57
CA LEU A 49 15.06 -15.74 -28.36
C LEU A 49 14.50 -14.56 -27.56
N PHE A 50 14.07 -14.83 -26.32
CA PHE A 50 13.55 -13.80 -25.42
C PHE A 50 14.61 -12.83 -24.95
N PHE A 51 15.86 -13.25 -24.80
CA PHE A 51 16.97 -12.36 -24.48
C PHE A 51 17.13 -11.28 -25.55
N PHE A 52 17.24 -11.67 -26.82
CA PHE A 52 17.39 -10.71 -27.92
C PHE A 52 16.14 -9.86 -28.14
N ALA A 53 14.94 -10.43 -27.98
CA ALA A 53 13.70 -9.66 -28.06
C ALA A 53 13.62 -8.63 -26.93
N SER A 54 13.94 -9.01 -25.69
CA SER A 54 13.95 -8.09 -24.54
C SER A 54 15.00 -7.00 -24.68
N LEU A 55 16.16 -7.31 -25.24
CA LEU A 55 17.21 -6.33 -25.55
C LEU A 55 16.74 -5.30 -26.58
N ALA A 56 16.15 -5.77 -27.69
CA ALA A 56 15.61 -4.90 -28.72
C ALA A 56 14.47 -4.01 -28.17
N THR A 57 13.58 -4.57 -27.36
CA THR A 57 12.52 -3.83 -26.68
C THR A 57 13.05 -2.83 -25.65
N LEU A 58 14.11 -3.17 -24.90
CA LEU A 58 14.78 -2.25 -23.98
C LEU A 58 15.38 -1.06 -24.73
N VAL A 59 16.12 -1.32 -25.82
CA VAL A 59 16.67 -0.26 -26.68
C VAL A 59 15.55 0.63 -27.23
N TYR A 60 14.43 0.03 -27.65
CA TYR A 60 13.26 0.78 -28.10
C TYR A 60 12.70 1.68 -26.99
N TYR A 61 12.48 1.18 -25.77
CA TYR A 61 11.90 1.98 -24.70
C TYR A 61 12.85 3.07 -24.19
N ILE A 62 14.16 2.81 -24.15
CA ILE A 62 15.16 3.85 -23.87
C ILE A 62 15.10 4.94 -24.95
N PHE A 63 15.09 4.54 -26.22
CA PHE A 63 14.99 5.49 -27.33
C PHE A 63 13.67 6.26 -27.31
N PHE A 64 12.56 5.59 -27.01
CA PHE A 64 11.23 6.18 -26.85
C PHE A 64 11.23 7.25 -25.76
N ALA A 65 11.79 6.92 -24.61
CA ALA A 65 11.92 7.84 -23.49
C ALA A 65 12.78 9.06 -23.91
N LEU A 66 13.97 8.84 -24.47
CA LEU A 66 14.90 9.92 -24.82
C LEU A 66 14.46 10.84 -25.97
N ARG A 67 13.72 10.31 -26.96
CA ARG A 67 13.43 11.02 -28.22
C ARG A 67 11.95 11.37 -28.41
N GLY A 68 11.07 10.87 -27.54
CA GLY A 68 9.64 11.10 -27.58
C GLY A 68 8.90 10.39 -28.72
N ASP A 69 7.58 10.60 -28.75
CA ASP A 69 6.62 9.84 -29.57
C ASP A 69 6.91 9.86 -31.08
N LYS A 70 7.36 11.00 -31.62
CA LYS A 70 7.54 11.19 -33.07
C LYS A 70 8.59 10.24 -33.64
N GLN A 71 9.71 10.06 -32.93
CA GLN A 71 10.75 9.13 -33.38
C GLN A 71 10.38 7.68 -33.08
N ALA A 72 9.66 7.44 -31.99
CA ALA A 72 9.11 6.12 -31.63
C ALA A 72 8.26 5.50 -32.75
N PHE A 73 7.38 6.31 -33.34
CA PHE A 73 6.53 5.88 -34.44
C PHE A 73 7.35 5.55 -35.70
N SER A 74 8.48 6.24 -35.92
CA SER A 74 9.38 5.91 -37.02
C SER A 74 10.05 4.55 -36.79
N VAL A 75 10.56 4.30 -35.57
CA VAL A 75 11.17 3.02 -35.23
C VAL A 75 10.16 1.88 -35.36
N TYR A 76 8.92 2.08 -34.90
CA TYR A 76 7.87 1.07 -35.06
C TYR A 76 7.54 0.75 -36.53
N LYS A 77 7.54 1.75 -37.42
CA LYS A 77 7.40 1.52 -38.88
C LYS A 77 8.56 0.69 -39.43
N THR A 78 9.79 0.98 -38.99
CA THR A 78 10.97 0.19 -39.38
C THR A 78 10.84 -1.25 -38.92
N VAL A 79 10.37 -1.50 -37.69
CA VAL A 79 10.13 -2.85 -37.18
C VAL A 79 9.08 -3.60 -38.01
N ILE A 80 8.00 -2.93 -38.43
CA ILE A 80 6.99 -3.51 -39.33
C ILE A 80 7.63 -3.93 -40.66
N TRP A 81 8.43 -3.06 -41.28
CA TRP A 81 9.11 -3.34 -42.54
C TRP A 81 10.12 -4.49 -42.44
N ILE A 82 10.95 -4.49 -41.39
CA ILE A 82 11.90 -5.58 -41.12
C ILE A 82 11.13 -6.89 -40.95
N THR A 83 10.06 -6.89 -40.16
CA THR A 83 9.25 -8.10 -39.93
C THR A 83 8.65 -8.63 -41.25
N LEU A 84 8.13 -7.74 -42.09
CA LEU A 84 7.61 -8.12 -43.40
C LEU A 84 8.71 -8.69 -44.29
N ALA A 85 9.84 -8.01 -44.44
CA ALA A 85 10.96 -8.44 -45.28
C ALA A 85 11.52 -9.81 -44.84
N VAL A 86 11.75 -9.99 -43.54
CA VAL A 86 12.28 -11.26 -43.00
C VAL A 86 11.25 -12.38 -43.16
N SER A 87 9.95 -12.10 -43.01
CA SER A 87 8.90 -13.10 -43.26
C SER A 87 8.84 -13.56 -44.72
N VAL A 88 9.13 -12.67 -45.68
CA VAL A 88 9.24 -13.02 -47.10
C VAL A 88 10.46 -13.92 -47.32
N LEU A 89 11.61 -13.58 -46.74
CA LEU A 89 12.81 -14.42 -46.81
C LEU A 89 12.57 -15.82 -46.21
N CYS A 90 11.88 -15.92 -45.07
CA CYS A 90 11.52 -17.20 -44.46
C CYS A 90 10.53 -18.01 -45.33
N CYS A 91 9.67 -17.35 -46.10
CA CYS A 91 8.77 -18.03 -47.04
C CYS A 91 9.48 -18.52 -48.30
N LEU A 92 10.54 -17.81 -48.72
CA LEU A 92 11.34 -18.15 -49.91
C LEU A 92 12.40 -19.21 -49.63
N GLU A 93 12.81 -19.39 -48.38
CA GLU A 93 13.86 -20.34 -47.97
C GLU A 93 13.70 -21.75 -48.57
N PRO A 94 12.51 -22.39 -48.58
CA PRO A 94 12.34 -23.71 -49.16
C PRO A 94 12.53 -23.77 -50.69
N PHE A 95 12.49 -22.61 -51.35
CA PHE A 95 12.54 -22.48 -52.81
C PHE A 95 13.87 -21.87 -53.30
N TRP A 96 14.73 -21.40 -52.39
CA TRP A 96 15.93 -20.65 -52.72
C TRP A 96 17.15 -21.24 -51.98
N PRO A 97 17.89 -22.19 -52.58
CA PRO A 97 19.00 -22.89 -51.93
C PRO A 97 20.06 -21.98 -51.27
N PRO A 98 20.42 -20.81 -51.83
CA PRO A 98 21.33 -19.89 -51.15
C PRO A 98 20.86 -19.38 -49.77
N LEU A 99 19.58 -19.54 -49.39
CA LEU A 99 19.05 -19.18 -48.08
C LEU A 99 19.13 -20.32 -47.04
N GLU A 100 19.38 -21.56 -47.46
CA GLU A 100 19.48 -22.73 -46.59
C GLU A 100 20.45 -22.53 -45.40
N PRO A 101 21.69 -22.00 -45.55
CA PRO A 101 22.59 -21.78 -44.42
C PRO A 101 22.10 -20.70 -43.44
N PHE A 102 21.09 -19.91 -43.84
CA PHE A 102 20.52 -18.84 -43.05
C PHE A 102 19.15 -19.19 -42.45
N ASN A 103 18.66 -20.42 -42.58
CA ASN A 103 17.29 -20.76 -42.16
C ASN A 103 17.02 -20.49 -40.66
N ILE A 104 17.91 -20.93 -39.76
CA ILE A 104 17.81 -20.72 -38.31
C ILE A 104 18.02 -19.25 -37.98
N PRO A 105 19.07 -18.55 -38.48
CA PRO A 105 19.22 -17.10 -38.28
C PRO A 105 18.00 -16.28 -38.75
N LEU A 106 17.43 -16.59 -39.92
CA LEU A 106 16.25 -15.91 -40.45
C LEU A 106 15.03 -16.15 -39.57
N LEU A 107 14.81 -17.39 -39.14
CA LEU A 107 13.74 -17.74 -38.21
C LEU A 107 13.91 -17.05 -36.86
N TYR A 108 15.16 -16.93 -36.38
CA TYR A 108 15.52 -16.17 -35.18
C TYR A 108 15.12 -14.72 -35.32
N LEU A 109 15.57 -14.07 -36.39
CA LEU A 109 15.31 -12.66 -36.66
C LEU A 109 13.81 -12.40 -36.84
N PHE A 110 13.10 -13.32 -37.50
CA PHE A 110 11.65 -13.25 -37.68
C PHE A 110 10.92 -13.35 -36.35
N ALA A 111 11.25 -14.34 -35.52
CA ALA A 111 10.63 -14.52 -34.22
C ALA A 111 10.90 -13.33 -33.29
N VAL A 112 12.14 -12.82 -33.25
CA VAL A 112 12.49 -11.60 -32.49
C VAL A 112 11.69 -10.41 -33.00
N SER A 113 11.63 -10.17 -34.32
CA SER A 113 10.95 -9.02 -34.87
C SER A 113 9.44 -9.06 -34.62
N VAL A 114 8.82 -10.24 -34.64
CA VAL A 114 7.41 -10.45 -34.28
C VAL A 114 7.15 -10.16 -32.80
N ILE A 115 8.00 -10.66 -31.89
CA ILE A 115 7.88 -10.39 -30.45
C ILE A 115 8.02 -8.89 -30.18
N VAL A 116 9.02 -8.25 -30.77
CA VAL A 116 9.25 -6.79 -30.66
C VAL A 116 8.07 -6.01 -31.23
N LEU A 117 7.53 -6.43 -32.38
CA LEU A 117 6.33 -5.82 -32.98
C LEU A 117 5.10 -5.92 -32.06
N ASP A 118 4.90 -7.05 -31.39
CA ASP A 118 3.79 -7.22 -30.45
C ASP A 118 3.97 -6.36 -29.19
N LEU A 119 5.16 -6.38 -28.58
CA LEU A 119 5.48 -5.58 -27.38
C LEU A 119 5.35 -4.07 -27.64
N ILE A 120 5.94 -3.59 -28.74
CA ILE A 120 5.82 -2.18 -29.11
C ILE A 120 4.36 -1.85 -29.45
N GLY A 121 3.69 -2.68 -30.25
CA GLY A 121 2.32 -2.43 -30.66
C GLY A 121 1.32 -2.38 -29.51
N THR A 122 1.49 -3.22 -28.50
CA THR A 122 0.65 -3.25 -27.27
C THR A 122 0.89 -2.06 -26.35
N THR A 123 2.06 -1.40 -26.42
CA THR A 123 2.34 -0.16 -25.67
C THR A 123 1.96 1.11 -26.44
N VAL A 124 2.24 1.16 -27.74
CA VAL A 124 1.90 2.30 -28.61
C VAL A 124 0.39 2.48 -28.74
N GLY A 125 -0.39 1.39 -28.81
CA GLY A 125 -1.85 1.45 -28.96
C GLY A 125 -2.56 2.24 -27.85
N PRO A 126 -2.36 1.90 -26.56
CA PRO A 126 -2.91 2.67 -25.44
C PRO A 126 -2.47 4.13 -25.43
N VAL A 127 -1.21 4.44 -25.73
CA VAL A 127 -0.70 5.82 -25.80
C VAL A 127 -1.44 6.61 -26.87
N VAL A 128 -1.56 6.04 -28.07
CA VAL A 128 -2.36 6.65 -29.15
C VAL A 128 -3.81 6.87 -28.72
N LEU A 129 -4.40 5.90 -28.03
CA LEU A 129 -5.78 5.98 -27.56
C LEU A 129 -5.96 7.09 -26.51
N GLN A 130 -5.02 7.23 -25.58
CA GLN A 130 -5.00 8.30 -24.57
C GLN A 130 -4.92 9.68 -25.21
N LEU A 131 -4.11 9.81 -26.28
CA LEU A 131 -4.00 11.06 -27.04
C LEU A 131 -5.24 11.35 -27.91
N SER A 132 -5.98 10.30 -28.31
CA SER A 132 -7.10 10.43 -29.27
C SER A 132 -8.47 10.59 -28.62
N VAL A 133 -8.68 10.04 -27.42
CA VAL A 133 -9.99 9.85 -26.80
C VAL A 133 -10.10 10.68 -25.52
N ASN A 134 -11.28 11.25 -25.27
CA ASN A 134 -11.55 11.92 -24.00
C ASN A 134 -11.42 10.89 -22.85
N PRO A 135 -10.68 11.20 -21.76
CA PRO A 135 -10.56 10.33 -20.59
C PRO A 135 -11.88 9.73 -20.09
N ALA A 136 -12.98 10.49 -20.16
CA ALA A 136 -14.31 10.05 -19.71
C ALA A 136 -14.85 8.84 -20.49
N ILE A 137 -14.46 8.68 -21.77
CA ILE A 137 -14.91 7.59 -22.66
C ILE A 137 -13.79 6.55 -22.87
N PHE A 138 -12.57 6.84 -22.40
CA PHE A 138 -11.40 6.00 -22.60
C PHE A 138 -11.63 4.58 -22.08
N ARG A 139 -12.23 4.42 -20.91
CA ARG A 139 -12.47 3.11 -20.28
C ARG A 139 -13.33 2.20 -21.16
N GLU A 140 -14.46 2.71 -21.64
CA GLU A 140 -15.40 1.95 -22.49
C GLU A 140 -14.75 1.59 -23.83
N VAL A 141 -14.07 2.56 -24.44
CA VAL A 141 -13.39 2.41 -25.73
C VAL A 141 -12.23 1.43 -25.63
N TYR A 142 -11.43 1.52 -24.58
CA TYR A 142 -10.32 0.61 -24.31
C TYR A 142 -10.81 -0.82 -24.11
N GLN A 143 -11.90 -1.03 -23.35
CA GLN A 143 -12.48 -2.35 -23.16
C GLN A 143 -12.94 -2.97 -24.49
N LYS A 144 -13.57 -2.18 -25.37
CA LYS A 144 -13.96 -2.65 -26.73
C LYS A 144 -12.75 -3.04 -27.57
N ILE A 145 -11.65 -2.28 -27.51
CA ILE A 145 -10.40 -2.63 -28.21
C ILE A 145 -9.84 -3.93 -27.67
N VAL A 146 -9.75 -4.10 -26.35
CA VAL A 146 -9.22 -5.34 -25.75
C VAL A 146 -10.06 -6.55 -26.13
N THR A 147 -11.39 -6.44 -26.08
CA THR A 147 -12.27 -7.54 -26.51
C THR A 147 -12.06 -7.88 -27.99
N ALA A 148 -11.96 -6.87 -28.86
CA ALA A 148 -11.69 -7.09 -30.27
C ALA A 148 -10.31 -7.70 -30.52
N GLU A 149 -9.31 -7.28 -29.75
CA GLU A 149 -7.97 -7.85 -29.79
C GLU A 149 -8.03 -9.34 -29.45
N LEU A 150 -8.73 -9.72 -28.37
CA LEU A 150 -8.92 -11.13 -27.97
C LEU A 150 -9.65 -11.95 -29.04
N LEU A 151 -10.67 -11.40 -29.69
CA LEU A 151 -11.33 -12.04 -30.82
C LEU A 151 -10.37 -12.27 -31.99
N ALA A 152 -9.55 -11.26 -32.34
CA ALA A 152 -8.50 -11.40 -33.34
C ALA A 152 -7.49 -12.51 -32.99
N ARG A 153 -7.14 -12.67 -31.70
CA ARG A 153 -6.26 -13.76 -31.25
C ARG A 153 -6.93 -15.13 -31.43
N ILE A 154 -8.23 -15.26 -31.12
CA ILE A 154 -9.00 -16.48 -31.39
C ILE A 154 -9.01 -16.79 -32.88
N SER A 155 -9.31 -15.80 -33.73
CA SER A 155 -9.33 -15.98 -35.19
C SER A 155 -7.96 -16.39 -35.74
N ALA A 156 -6.88 -15.77 -35.26
CA ALA A 156 -5.51 -16.12 -35.65
C ALA A 156 -5.14 -17.56 -35.22
N ALA A 157 -5.47 -17.94 -33.98
CA ALA A 157 -5.25 -19.29 -33.49
C ALA A 157 -6.08 -20.32 -34.28
N GLY A 158 -7.35 -20.04 -34.56
CA GLY A 158 -8.23 -20.88 -35.37
C GLY A 158 -7.72 -21.06 -36.80
N LEU A 159 -7.21 -19.99 -37.42
CA LEU A 159 -6.56 -20.06 -38.73
C LEU A 159 -5.33 -20.98 -38.70
N ILE A 160 -4.42 -20.80 -37.73
CA ILE A 160 -3.23 -21.65 -37.61
C ILE A 160 -3.60 -23.10 -37.30
N TRP A 161 -4.64 -23.34 -36.49
CA TRP A 161 -5.15 -24.69 -36.22
C TRP A 161 -5.68 -25.37 -37.48
N LEU A 162 -6.49 -24.66 -38.28
CA LEU A 162 -7.01 -25.14 -39.55
C LEU A 162 -5.86 -25.46 -40.53
N LEU A 163 -4.96 -24.50 -40.77
CA LEU A 163 -3.82 -24.68 -41.67
C LEU A 163 -2.90 -25.80 -41.21
N SER A 164 -2.66 -25.94 -39.91
CA SER A 164 -1.89 -27.05 -39.35
C SER A 164 -2.58 -28.39 -39.60
N SER A 165 -3.89 -28.48 -39.40
CA SER A 165 -4.66 -29.73 -39.57
C SER A 165 -4.68 -30.20 -41.03
N TYR A 166 -4.67 -29.28 -41.99
CA TYR A 166 -4.67 -29.59 -43.43
C TYR A 166 -3.27 -29.66 -44.06
N HIS A 167 -2.19 -29.63 -43.27
CA HIS A 167 -0.80 -29.63 -43.77
C HIS A 167 -0.44 -28.39 -44.61
N LEU A 168 -1.22 -27.31 -44.49
CA LEU A 168 -1.07 -26.06 -45.23
C LEU A 168 -0.45 -24.95 -44.36
N LEU A 169 0.35 -25.29 -43.36
CA LEU A 169 0.86 -24.32 -42.38
C LEU A 169 1.56 -23.13 -43.07
N THR A 170 2.40 -23.36 -44.07
CA THR A 170 3.10 -22.31 -44.82
C THR A 170 2.19 -21.30 -45.53
N TYR A 171 0.93 -21.63 -45.80
CA TYR A 171 -0.03 -20.69 -46.39
C TYR A 171 -0.50 -19.59 -45.42
N TRP A 172 -0.05 -19.59 -44.16
CA TRP A 172 -0.28 -18.46 -43.27
C TRP A 172 0.45 -17.19 -43.74
N TYR A 173 1.61 -17.31 -44.40
CA TYR A 173 2.45 -16.17 -44.81
C TYR A 173 1.68 -15.13 -45.64
N PRO A 174 1.02 -15.47 -46.78
CA PRO A 174 0.24 -14.50 -47.55
C PRO A 174 -0.85 -13.81 -46.72
N VAL A 175 -1.57 -14.56 -45.89
CA VAL A 175 -2.62 -14.00 -45.01
C VAL A 175 -2.01 -13.02 -44.01
N GLY A 176 -0.88 -13.38 -43.42
CA GLY A 176 -0.11 -12.55 -42.52
C GLY A 176 0.37 -11.25 -43.18
N TRP A 177 0.93 -11.34 -44.39
CA TRP A 177 1.39 -10.17 -45.14
C TRP A 177 0.26 -9.18 -45.42
N VAL A 178 -0.89 -9.68 -45.88
CA VAL A 178 -2.07 -8.84 -46.12
C VAL A 178 -2.48 -8.12 -44.83
N ALA A 179 -2.58 -8.84 -43.71
CA ALA A 179 -2.90 -8.24 -42.41
C ALA A 179 -1.87 -7.17 -41.99
N LEU A 180 -0.57 -7.44 -42.16
CA LEU A 180 0.50 -6.52 -41.77
C LEU A 180 0.56 -5.27 -42.67
N ILE A 181 0.32 -5.42 -43.98
CA ILE A 181 0.26 -4.30 -44.94
C ILE A 181 -0.94 -3.40 -44.63
N ILE A 182 -2.11 -3.99 -44.36
CA ILE A 182 -3.30 -3.23 -43.96
C ILE A 182 -3.01 -2.48 -42.64
N HIS A 183 -2.42 -3.15 -41.65
CA HIS A 183 -2.01 -2.51 -40.40
C HIS A 183 -1.07 -1.33 -40.66
N PHE A 184 -0.03 -1.51 -41.48
CA PHE A 184 0.91 -0.45 -41.82
C PHE A 184 0.23 0.76 -42.47
N ALA A 185 -0.67 0.52 -43.44
CA ALA A 185 -1.41 1.59 -44.11
C ALA A 185 -2.31 2.35 -43.12
N LEU A 186 -3.12 1.64 -42.33
CA LEU A 186 -4.03 2.23 -41.35
C LEU A 186 -3.26 2.98 -40.24
N PHE A 187 -2.12 2.45 -39.80
CA PHE A 187 -1.25 3.10 -38.83
C PHE A 187 -0.70 4.43 -39.36
N ASN A 188 -0.23 4.47 -40.61
CA ASN A 188 0.22 5.72 -41.23
C ASN A 188 -0.90 6.76 -41.36
N VAL A 189 -2.11 6.34 -41.77
CA VAL A 189 -3.28 7.22 -41.85
C VAL A 189 -3.65 7.77 -40.47
N MET A 190 -3.59 6.95 -39.43
CA MET A 190 -3.84 7.36 -38.06
C MET A 190 -2.81 8.39 -37.57
N LEU A 191 -1.51 8.16 -37.78
CA LEU A 191 -0.46 9.12 -37.42
C LEU A 191 -0.61 10.45 -38.14
N TYR A 192 -0.96 10.43 -39.42
CA TYR A 192 -1.23 11.65 -40.18
C TYR A 192 -2.39 12.44 -39.57
N ARG A 193 -3.49 11.76 -39.20
CA ARG A 193 -4.64 12.39 -38.55
C ARG A 193 -4.30 12.95 -37.18
N LEU A 194 -3.54 12.23 -36.35
CA LEU A 194 -3.08 12.71 -35.04
C LEU A 194 -2.26 14.00 -35.17
N LYS A 195 -1.32 14.03 -36.13
CA LYS A 195 -0.47 15.20 -36.39
C LYS A 195 -1.28 16.42 -36.82
N ASN A 196 -2.38 16.21 -37.56
CA ASN A 196 -3.27 17.30 -37.94
C ASN A 196 -4.10 17.81 -36.76
N VAL A 197 -4.58 16.92 -35.88
CA VAL A 197 -5.28 17.31 -34.65
C VAL A 197 -4.35 18.07 -33.70
N GLU A 198 -3.10 17.63 -33.56
CA GLU A 198 -2.06 18.33 -32.77
C GLU A 198 -1.86 19.76 -33.30
N LYS A 199 -1.72 19.92 -34.62
CA LYS A 199 -1.60 21.25 -35.26
C LYS A 199 -2.84 22.12 -35.07
N GLU A 200 -4.04 21.56 -35.21
CA GLU A 200 -5.31 22.27 -35.05
C GLU A 200 -5.56 22.70 -33.59
N SER A 201 -5.08 21.93 -32.62
CA SER A 201 -5.35 22.17 -31.19
C SER A 201 -4.65 23.40 -30.60
N GLY A 202 -3.72 24.02 -31.34
CA GLY A 202 -2.97 25.19 -30.90
C GLY A 202 -2.21 24.98 -29.58
N HIS A 203 -2.12 23.74 -29.09
CA HIS A 203 -1.32 23.41 -27.91
C HIS A 203 0.12 23.76 -28.26
N GLN A 204 0.57 24.90 -27.74
CA GLN A 204 1.98 25.25 -27.67
C GLN A 204 2.69 23.98 -27.20
N LYS A 205 3.69 23.54 -27.98
CA LYS A 205 4.60 22.48 -27.54
C LYS A 205 4.99 22.86 -26.12
N ALA A 206 4.52 22.10 -25.12
CA ALA A 206 4.96 22.26 -23.74
C ALA A 206 6.48 22.26 -23.83
N GLY A 207 7.07 23.45 -23.68
CA GLY A 207 8.39 23.74 -24.21
C GLY A 207 9.35 22.81 -23.52
N ASN A 208 10.04 21.94 -24.29
CA ASN A 208 11.03 20.94 -23.84
C ASN A 208 11.11 20.88 -22.32
N GLN A 209 10.05 20.38 -21.66
CA GLN A 209 10.13 20.16 -20.23
C GLN A 209 11.29 19.20 -20.09
N ASP A 210 12.27 19.61 -19.29
CA ASP A 210 13.58 18.97 -19.28
C ASP A 210 13.34 17.49 -19.00
N PHE A 211 13.51 16.64 -20.02
CA PHE A 211 13.07 15.25 -19.98
C PHE A 211 13.73 14.52 -18.80
N ALA A 212 14.99 14.91 -18.52
CA ALA A 212 15.74 14.49 -17.34
C ALA A 212 15.01 14.82 -16.03
N ALA A 213 14.43 16.01 -15.90
CA ALA A 213 13.64 16.40 -14.72
C ALA A 213 12.34 15.59 -14.61
N ALA A 214 11.64 15.35 -15.74
CA ALA A 214 10.43 14.52 -15.73
C ALA A 214 10.70 13.06 -15.32
N VAL A 215 11.80 12.48 -15.81
CA VAL A 215 12.28 11.15 -15.39
C VAL A 215 12.73 11.16 -13.94
N GLY A 216 13.49 12.17 -13.51
CA GLY A 216 13.95 12.33 -12.13
C GLY A 216 12.79 12.40 -11.15
N ASN A 217 11.78 13.23 -11.44
CA ASN A 217 10.57 13.35 -10.64
C ASN A 217 9.75 12.05 -10.62
N SER A 218 9.66 11.36 -11.76
CA SER A 218 8.97 10.07 -11.85
C SER A 218 9.68 8.97 -11.05
N LEU A 219 11.01 8.91 -11.11
CA LEU A 219 11.81 7.97 -10.31
C LEU A 219 11.68 8.30 -8.82
N ARG A 220 11.80 9.57 -8.43
CA ARG A 220 11.61 10.02 -7.04
C ARG A 220 10.23 9.60 -6.53
N PHE A 221 9.19 9.79 -7.33
CA PHE A 221 7.82 9.36 -7.01
C PHE A 221 7.70 7.83 -6.87
N ILE A 222 8.27 7.06 -7.80
CA ILE A 222 8.27 5.59 -7.71
C ILE A 222 8.95 5.15 -6.41
N PHE A 223 10.08 5.76 -6.03
CA PHE A 223 10.80 5.37 -4.82
C PHE A 223 10.16 5.87 -3.52
N SER A 224 9.46 7.01 -3.54
CA SER A 224 8.74 7.53 -2.38
C SER A 224 7.43 6.79 -2.12
N ASN A 225 6.76 6.30 -3.16
CA ASN A 225 5.46 5.64 -3.03
C ASN A 225 5.59 4.10 -2.87
N PRO A 226 5.33 3.52 -1.68
CA PRO A 226 5.48 2.08 -1.48
C PRO A 226 4.53 1.23 -2.32
N MET A 227 3.30 1.70 -2.62
CA MET A 227 2.36 0.94 -3.45
C MET A 227 2.85 0.79 -4.89
N VAL A 228 3.39 1.87 -5.47
CA VAL A 228 3.94 1.82 -6.83
C VAL A 228 5.14 0.87 -6.90
N ARG A 229 6.01 0.87 -5.89
CA ARG A 229 7.13 -0.10 -5.81
C ARG A 229 6.63 -1.53 -5.78
N ILE A 230 5.67 -1.84 -4.91
CA ILE A 230 5.12 -3.19 -4.78
C ILE A 230 4.40 -3.61 -6.06
N ALA A 231 3.59 -2.73 -6.65
CA ALA A 231 2.94 -2.98 -7.93
C ALA A 231 3.96 -3.26 -9.03
N MET A 232 5.05 -2.49 -9.10
CA MET A 232 6.14 -2.71 -10.06
C MET A 232 6.80 -4.07 -9.84
N VAL A 233 7.10 -4.45 -8.59
CA VAL A 233 7.68 -5.76 -8.23
C VAL A 233 6.75 -6.90 -8.65
N ILE A 234 5.45 -6.80 -8.41
CA ILE A 234 4.46 -7.82 -8.81
C ILE A 234 4.36 -7.93 -10.33
N MET A 235 4.36 -6.79 -11.03
CA MET A 235 4.35 -6.79 -12.49
C MET A 235 5.63 -7.42 -13.06
N MET A 236 6.80 -7.10 -12.49
CA MET A 236 8.10 -7.71 -12.85
C MET A 236 8.09 -9.22 -12.59
N TRP A 237 7.66 -9.64 -11.40
CA TRP A 237 7.51 -11.05 -11.05
C TRP A 237 6.56 -11.78 -12.00
N GLY A 238 5.40 -11.19 -12.29
CA GLY A 238 4.41 -11.78 -13.19
C GLY A 238 4.95 -11.95 -14.61
N GLN A 239 5.69 -10.97 -15.12
CA GLN A 239 6.33 -11.05 -16.43
C GLN A 239 7.44 -12.10 -16.48
N VAL A 240 8.31 -12.14 -15.46
CA VAL A 240 9.39 -13.15 -15.35
C VAL A 240 8.80 -14.55 -15.23
N SER A 241 7.83 -14.75 -14.35
CA SER A 241 7.15 -16.03 -14.14
C SER A 241 6.46 -16.52 -15.41
N LYS A 242 5.80 -15.62 -16.14
CA LYS A 242 5.20 -15.94 -17.44
C LYS A 242 6.26 -16.47 -18.42
N PHE A 243 7.39 -15.79 -18.54
CA PHE A 243 8.48 -16.23 -19.41
C PHE A 243 9.03 -17.61 -19.01
N VAL A 244 9.25 -17.85 -17.71
CA VAL A 244 9.71 -19.16 -17.22
C VAL A 244 8.68 -20.27 -17.52
N ILE A 245 7.39 -19.98 -17.35
CA ILE A 245 6.31 -20.93 -17.68
C ILE A 245 6.25 -21.21 -19.20
N ASP A 246 6.36 -20.18 -20.03
CA ASP A 246 6.42 -20.33 -21.49
C ASP A 246 7.64 -21.19 -21.88
N PHE A 247 8.81 -20.94 -21.29
CA PHE A 247 10.02 -21.73 -21.51
C PHE A 247 9.83 -23.21 -21.13
N LEU A 248 9.31 -23.49 -19.93
CA LEU A 248 8.97 -24.84 -19.47
C LEU A 248 7.98 -25.53 -20.41
N PHE A 249 6.94 -24.81 -20.82
CA PHE A 249 5.94 -25.30 -21.76
C PHE A 249 6.57 -25.73 -23.09
N PHE A 250 7.45 -24.92 -23.66
CA PHE A 250 8.10 -25.26 -24.93
C PHE A 250 9.09 -26.42 -24.80
N GLN A 251 9.77 -26.57 -23.66
CA GLN A 251 10.58 -27.76 -23.39
C GLN A 251 9.75 -29.04 -23.37
N VAL A 252 8.63 -29.04 -22.62
CA VAL A 252 7.78 -30.24 -22.56
C VAL A 252 7.05 -30.47 -23.89
N ALA A 253 6.68 -29.43 -24.63
CA ALA A 253 6.04 -29.55 -25.94
C ALA A 253 6.99 -30.17 -26.98
N ASP A 254 8.25 -29.73 -27.04
CA ASP A 254 9.22 -30.29 -27.98
C ASP A 254 9.48 -31.78 -27.74
N ALA A 255 9.54 -32.19 -26.47
CA ALA A 255 9.71 -33.58 -26.07
C ALA A 255 8.50 -34.48 -26.41
N ASN A 256 7.27 -33.94 -26.36
CA ASN A 256 6.05 -34.73 -26.56
C ASN A 256 5.54 -34.71 -28.01
N PHE A 257 5.90 -33.71 -28.82
CA PHE A 257 5.42 -33.57 -30.19
C PHE A 257 6.51 -33.83 -31.23
N SER A 258 6.21 -34.72 -32.17
CA SER A 258 7.12 -35.12 -33.25
C SER A 258 7.37 -34.04 -34.31
N SER A 259 6.52 -33.03 -34.43
CA SER A 259 6.63 -32.02 -35.49
C SER A 259 6.12 -30.64 -35.09
N ALA A 260 6.68 -29.59 -35.71
CA ALA A 260 6.25 -28.20 -35.53
C ALA A 260 4.75 -27.99 -35.78
N ARG A 261 4.19 -28.73 -36.74
CA ARG A 261 2.75 -28.69 -37.06
C ARG A 261 1.88 -29.15 -35.89
N LYS A 262 2.28 -30.23 -35.21
CA LYS A 262 1.53 -30.74 -34.04
C LYS A 262 1.62 -29.76 -32.88
N ILE A 263 2.80 -29.16 -32.66
CA ILE A 263 2.98 -28.08 -31.67
C ILE A 263 2.08 -26.89 -32.01
N ALA A 264 2.05 -26.44 -33.27
CA ALA A 264 1.22 -25.31 -33.71
C ALA A 264 -0.27 -25.59 -33.54
N ALA A 265 -0.75 -26.77 -33.94
CA ALA A 265 -2.15 -27.16 -33.76
C ALA A 265 -2.55 -27.20 -32.28
N PHE A 266 -1.70 -27.79 -31.42
CA PHE A 266 -1.93 -27.87 -29.99
C PHE A 266 -1.93 -26.49 -29.34
N MET A 267 -0.90 -25.67 -29.61
CA MET A 267 -0.82 -24.30 -29.13
C MET A 267 -2.02 -23.45 -29.55
N SER A 268 -2.47 -23.57 -30.80
CA SER A 268 -3.65 -22.86 -31.27
C SER A 268 -4.90 -23.27 -30.49
N CYS A 269 -5.12 -24.57 -30.29
CA CYS A 269 -6.25 -25.07 -29.50
C CYS A 269 -6.18 -24.54 -28.06
N THR A 270 -5.03 -24.70 -27.39
CA THR A 270 -4.81 -24.20 -26.03
C THR A 270 -4.99 -22.68 -25.93
N THR A 271 -4.53 -21.92 -26.93
CA THR A 271 -4.70 -20.46 -26.98
C THR A 271 -6.16 -20.07 -27.10
N MET A 272 -6.94 -20.74 -27.96
CA MET A 272 -8.39 -20.50 -28.08
C MET A 272 -9.11 -20.79 -26.76
N ILE A 273 -8.86 -21.95 -26.15
CA ILE A 273 -9.44 -22.35 -24.86
C ILE A 273 -9.08 -21.33 -23.78
N MET A 274 -7.80 -20.98 -23.66
CA MET A 274 -7.31 -20.01 -22.70
C MET A 274 -7.99 -18.64 -22.85
N ILE A 275 -8.18 -18.14 -24.07
CA ILE A 275 -8.86 -16.86 -24.30
C ILE A 275 -10.34 -16.96 -23.93
N VAL A 276 -11.04 -18.01 -24.35
CA VAL A 276 -12.46 -18.22 -24.03
C VAL A 276 -12.66 -18.30 -22.52
N LEU A 277 -11.84 -19.10 -21.82
CA LEU A 277 -11.87 -19.20 -20.36
C LEU A 277 -11.51 -17.88 -19.69
N SER A 278 -10.56 -17.11 -20.23
CA SER A 278 -10.23 -15.77 -19.71
C SER A 278 -11.42 -14.82 -19.84
N LEU A 279 -12.17 -14.85 -20.95
CA LEU A 279 -13.35 -14.02 -21.13
C LEU A 279 -14.47 -14.40 -20.16
N ILE A 280 -14.70 -15.70 -19.96
CA ILE A 280 -15.66 -16.22 -18.98
C ILE A 280 -15.24 -15.81 -17.58
N ALA A 281 -13.97 -16.04 -17.21
CA ALA A 281 -13.42 -15.68 -15.92
C ALA A 281 -13.51 -14.17 -15.69
N GLN A 282 -13.14 -13.32 -16.64
CA GLN A 282 -13.29 -11.86 -16.55
C GLN A 282 -14.74 -11.44 -16.25
N HIS A 283 -15.72 -12.08 -16.90
CA HIS A 283 -17.13 -11.78 -16.68
C HIS A 283 -17.59 -12.17 -15.26
N LEU A 284 -17.16 -13.34 -14.78
CA LEU A 284 -17.52 -13.84 -13.44
C LEU A 284 -16.79 -13.09 -12.32
N VAL A 285 -15.50 -12.85 -12.50
CA VAL A 285 -14.59 -12.24 -11.52
C VAL A 285 -14.83 -10.73 -11.40
N GLY A 286 -14.93 -10.00 -12.51
CA GLY A 286 -14.82 -8.54 -12.52
C GLY A 286 -15.97 -7.77 -11.87
N LYS A 287 -17.14 -8.39 -11.67
CA LYS A 287 -18.26 -7.77 -10.92
C LYS A 287 -18.44 -8.31 -9.51
N ARG A 288 -18.12 -9.60 -9.28
CA ARG A 288 -18.43 -10.26 -8.01
C ARG A 288 -17.21 -10.47 -7.14
N LEU A 289 -16.07 -10.85 -7.72
CA LEU A 289 -14.90 -11.27 -6.97
C LEU A 289 -14.05 -10.07 -6.56
N THR A 290 -13.78 -9.15 -7.48
CA THR A 290 -12.95 -7.96 -7.20
C THR A 290 -13.58 -6.98 -6.22
N GLY A 291 -14.91 -7.02 -6.06
CA GLY A 291 -15.62 -6.22 -5.05
C GLY A 291 -15.77 -6.94 -3.70
N ARG A 292 -15.46 -8.24 -3.60
CA ARG A 292 -15.66 -9.06 -2.40
C ARG A 292 -14.40 -9.68 -1.83
N LEU A 293 -13.28 -9.65 -2.56
CA LEU A 293 -11.99 -10.16 -2.08
C LEU A 293 -11.02 -9.00 -1.88
N GLN A 294 -10.10 -9.19 -0.93
CA GLN A 294 -9.00 -8.26 -0.71
C GLN A 294 -7.99 -8.30 -1.86
N LEU A 295 -7.20 -7.23 -1.97
CA LEU A 295 -6.16 -7.12 -2.99
C LEU A 295 -5.12 -8.22 -2.81
N SER A 296 -4.71 -8.49 -1.56
CA SER A 296 -3.80 -9.57 -1.21
C SER A 296 -4.32 -10.94 -1.63
N THR A 297 -5.60 -11.23 -1.36
CA THR A 297 -6.24 -12.50 -1.75
C THR A 297 -6.30 -12.65 -3.26
N LEU A 298 -6.61 -11.58 -3.99
CA LEU A 298 -6.66 -11.61 -5.45
C LEU A 298 -5.27 -11.88 -6.05
N PHE A 299 -4.24 -11.23 -5.53
CA PHE A 299 -2.87 -11.45 -5.99
C PHE A 299 -2.30 -12.80 -5.57
N SER A 300 -2.72 -13.38 -4.44
CA SER A 300 -2.22 -14.67 -3.95
C SER A 300 -2.72 -15.87 -4.75
N ILE A 301 -3.79 -15.73 -5.53
CA ILE A 301 -4.31 -16.80 -6.42
C ILE A 301 -3.22 -17.28 -7.39
N GLN A 302 -2.46 -16.36 -7.99
CA GLN A 302 -1.46 -16.72 -8.99
C GLN A 302 -0.24 -17.47 -8.42
N PRO A 303 0.40 -17.01 -7.33
CA PRO A 303 1.46 -17.74 -6.65
C PRO A 303 1.01 -19.10 -6.13
N VAL A 304 -0.18 -19.20 -5.51
CA VAL A 304 -0.72 -20.48 -5.03
C VAL A 304 -0.92 -21.45 -6.18
N ASN A 305 -1.49 -20.99 -7.30
CA ASN A 305 -1.63 -21.80 -8.50
C ASN A 305 -0.27 -22.28 -9.06
N MET A 306 0.76 -21.43 -9.02
CA MET A 306 2.13 -21.80 -9.38
C MET A 306 2.69 -22.87 -8.44
N LEU A 307 2.56 -22.68 -7.13
CA LEU A 307 3.05 -23.64 -6.13
C LEU A 307 2.41 -25.02 -6.30
N ILE A 308 1.09 -25.07 -6.47
CA ILE A 308 0.35 -26.32 -6.64
C ILE A 308 0.75 -27.03 -7.94
N LEU A 309 0.70 -26.34 -9.08
CA LEU A 309 0.92 -26.98 -10.38
C LEU A 309 2.39 -27.28 -10.67
N ALA A 310 3.33 -26.47 -10.16
CA ALA A 310 4.75 -26.79 -10.24
C ALA A 310 5.10 -27.99 -9.34
N SER A 311 4.51 -28.08 -8.14
CA SER A 311 4.66 -29.28 -7.28
C SER A 311 4.08 -30.52 -7.95
N ALA A 312 2.90 -30.41 -8.56
CA ALA A 312 2.31 -31.50 -9.34
C ALA A 312 3.18 -31.91 -10.54
N ALA A 313 3.83 -30.96 -11.20
CA ALA A 313 4.77 -31.23 -12.30
C ALA A 313 6.06 -31.95 -11.84
N LEU A 314 6.47 -31.79 -10.58
CA LEU A 314 7.59 -32.52 -9.98
C LEU A 314 7.20 -33.95 -9.57
N LEU A 315 5.96 -34.15 -9.14
CA LEU A 315 5.47 -35.44 -8.64
C LEU A 315 4.92 -36.36 -9.75
N ALA A 316 4.46 -35.79 -10.87
CA ALA A 316 3.85 -36.51 -11.98
C ALA A 316 4.56 -36.22 -13.32
N GLN A 317 4.08 -36.83 -14.41
CA GLN A 317 4.59 -36.51 -15.75
C GLN A 317 4.33 -35.01 -16.05
N PRO A 318 5.38 -34.22 -16.37
CA PRO A 318 5.31 -32.76 -16.28
C PRO A 318 4.43 -32.11 -17.37
N PHE A 319 4.12 -32.81 -18.45
CA PHE A 319 3.42 -32.22 -19.61
C PHE A 319 2.09 -31.56 -19.24
N TRP A 320 1.14 -32.31 -18.68
CA TRP A 320 -0.20 -31.78 -18.37
C TRP A 320 -0.21 -30.74 -17.24
N PRO A 321 0.50 -30.93 -16.11
CA PRO A 321 0.63 -29.90 -15.08
C PRO A 321 1.19 -28.58 -15.62
N VAL A 322 2.21 -28.61 -16.50
CA VAL A 322 2.77 -27.39 -17.12
C VAL A 322 1.79 -26.75 -18.11
N VAL A 323 1.04 -27.54 -18.90
CA VAL A 323 -0.02 -27.02 -19.78
C VAL A 323 -1.12 -26.34 -18.96
N LEU A 324 -1.58 -26.99 -17.88
CA LEU A 324 -2.57 -26.42 -16.97
C LEU A 324 -2.03 -25.15 -16.31
N LEU A 325 -0.75 -25.14 -15.93
CA LEU A 325 -0.11 -23.96 -15.34
C LEU A 325 -0.08 -22.81 -16.34
N LEU A 326 0.29 -23.04 -17.60
CA LEU A 326 0.25 -22.02 -18.64
C LEU A 326 -1.17 -21.45 -18.82
N VAL A 327 -2.17 -22.32 -18.92
CA VAL A 327 -3.57 -21.92 -19.14
C VAL A 327 -4.10 -21.12 -17.95
N THR A 328 -3.99 -21.66 -16.74
CA THR A 328 -4.47 -21.02 -15.51
C THR A 328 -3.72 -19.73 -15.20
N PHE A 329 -2.39 -19.69 -15.42
CA PHE A 329 -1.58 -18.49 -15.28
C PHE A 329 -2.08 -17.38 -16.20
N ASN A 330 -2.32 -17.67 -17.48
CA ASN A 330 -2.83 -16.65 -18.39
C ASN A 330 -4.26 -16.21 -18.05
N ILE A 331 -5.13 -17.12 -17.60
CA ILE A 331 -6.50 -16.79 -17.17
C ILE A 331 -6.47 -15.85 -15.96
N VAL A 332 -5.75 -16.23 -14.90
CA VAL A 332 -5.64 -15.43 -13.67
C VAL A 332 -4.93 -14.10 -13.97
N ASN A 333 -3.82 -14.12 -14.71
CA ASN A 333 -3.12 -12.90 -15.06
C ASN A 333 -4.01 -11.91 -15.85
N ARG A 334 -4.80 -12.39 -16.82
CA ARG A 334 -5.69 -11.52 -17.61
C ARG A 334 -6.96 -11.10 -16.88
N SER A 335 -7.49 -11.95 -16.01
CA SER A 335 -8.79 -11.72 -15.37
C SER A 335 -8.68 -11.02 -14.02
N ILE A 336 -7.56 -11.20 -13.34
CA ILE A 336 -7.32 -10.71 -11.97
C ILE A 336 -6.11 -9.79 -11.96
N ASN A 337 -4.89 -10.31 -12.20
CA ASN A 337 -3.67 -9.53 -11.92
C ASN A 337 -3.57 -8.26 -12.77
N LEU A 338 -3.90 -8.29 -14.06
CA LEU A 338 -3.82 -7.11 -14.92
C LEU A 338 -4.79 -5.99 -14.49
N PRO A 339 -6.10 -6.25 -14.29
CA PRO A 339 -7.01 -5.25 -13.72
C PRO A 339 -6.57 -4.72 -12.36
N VAL A 340 -6.19 -5.61 -11.45
CA VAL A 340 -5.83 -5.27 -10.07
C VAL A 340 -4.52 -4.47 -10.02
N SER A 341 -3.50 -4.86 -10.80
CA SER A 341 -2.24 -4.10 -10.92
C SER A 341 -2.49 -2.70 -11.46
N ARG A 342 -3.45 -2.51 -12.37
CA ARG A 342 -3.82 -1.17 -12.87
C ARG A 342 -4.52 -0.32 -11.83
N GLN A 343 -5.29 -0.92 -10.92
CA GLN A 343 -5.88 -0.21 -9.78
C GLN A 343 -4.78 0.31 -8.84
N CYS A 344 -3.71 -0.45 -8.66
CA CYS A 344 -2.54 -0.02 -7.88
C CYS A 344 -1.83 1.20 -8.48
N LEU A 345 -2.02 1.46 -9.78
CA LEU A 345 -1.46 2.60 -10.50
C LEU A 345 -2.42 3.80 -10.59
N VAL A 346 -3.64 3.70 -10.04
CA VAL A 346 -4.62 4.81 -10.02
C VAL A 346 -4.09 6.05 -9.29
N PRO A 347 -3.43 5.92 -8.11
CA PRO A 347 -2.89 7.07 -7.38
C PRO A 347 -1.78 7.83 -8.12
N ILE A 348 -1.29 7.32 -9.25
CA ILE A 348 -0.23 7.98 -10.01
C ILE A 348 -0.77 9.27 -10.67
N PRO A 349 -0.11 10.42 -10.44
CA PRO A 349 -0.48 11.68 -11.05
C PRO A 349 -0.57 11.62 -12.58
N ARG A 350 -1.56 12.31 -13.15
CA ARG A 350 -1.86 12.22 -14.59
C ARG A 350 -0.70 12.68 -15.49
N ASN A 351 0.05 13.70 -15.07
CA ASN A 351 1.22 14.23 -15.78
C ASN A 351 2.44 13.30 -15.73
N LEU A 352 2.61 12.51 -14.66
CA LEU A 352 3.71 11.55 -14.49
C LEU A 352 3.35 10.16 -14.99
N ARG A 353 2.07 9.85 -15.18
CA ARG A 353 1.57 8.51 -15.50
C ARG A 353 2.21 7.90 -16.75
N SER A 354 2.36 8.65 -17.84
CA SER A 354 2.99 8.14 -19.07
C SER A 354 4.46 7.81 -18.86
N THR A 355 5.20 8.66 -18.15
CA THR A 355 6.61 8.46 -17.81
C THR A 355 6.78 7.27 -16.88
N ILE A 356 6.00 7.18 -15.80
CA ILE A 356 6.05 6.06 -14.85
C ILE A 356 5.68 4.73 -15.52
N VAL A 357 4.62 4.70 -16.34
CA VAL A 357 4.28 3.49 -17.11
C VAL A 357 5.42 3.09 -18.05
N SER A 358 6.09 4.05 -18.68
CA SER A 358 7.26 3.76 -19.53
C SER A 358 8.44 3.21 -18.71
N LEU A 359 8.70 3.77 -17.53
CA LEU A 359 9.72 3.27 -16.60
C LEU A 359 9.41 1.84 -16.13
N ILE A 360 8.14 1.54 -15.82
CA ILE A 360 7.68 0.19 -15.50
C ILE A 360 7.97 -0.73 -16.70
N CYS A 361 7.62 -0.36 -17.93
CA CYS A 361 7.92 -1.15 -19.12
C CYS A 361 9.42 -1.41 -19.32
N ILE A 362 10.28 -0.42 -19.03
CA ILE A 362 11.74 -0.58 -19.03
C ILE A 362 12.15 -1.62 -17.97
N ALA A 363 11.65 -1.50 -16.73
CA ALA A 363 11.94 -2.44 -15.66
C ALA A 363 11.49 -3.88 -15.99
N LEU A 364 10.31 -4.06 -16.60
CA LEU A 364 9.82 -5.35 -17.09
C LEU A 364 10.75 -5.95 -18.16
N SER A 365 11.22 -5.11 -19.10
CA SER A 365 12.12 -5.53 -20.17
C SER A 365 13.49 -5.94 -19.63
N ILE A 366 14.05 -5.18 -18.68
CA ILE A 366 15.30 -5.51 -17.98
C ILE A 366 15.15 -6.83 -17.20
N SER A 367 14.05 -6.99 -16.46
CA SER A 367 13.80 -8.22 -15.68
C SER A 367 13.72 -9.45 -16.58
N THR A 368 13.03 -9.33 -17.71
CA THR A 368 12.92 -10.42 -18.69
C THR A 368 14.26 -10.70 -19.36
N LEU A 369 15.03 -9.66 -19.70
CA LEU A 369 16.38 -9.78 -20.25
C LEU A 369 17.31 -10.53 -19.29
N ILE A 370 17.31 -10.16 -18.01
CA ILE A 370 18.13 -10.83 -16.98
C ILE A 370 17.70 -12.28 -16.81
N ALA A 371 16.40 -12.54 -16.61
CA ALA A 371 15.88 -13.90 -16.42
C ALA A 371 16.18 -14.81 -17.62
N SER A 372 15.96 -14.31 -18.84
CA SER A 372 16.25 -15.04 -20.09
C SER A 372 17.76 -15.23 -20.32
N GLY A 373 18.58 -14.25 -19.97
CA GLY A 373 20.04 -14.35 -20.02
C GLY A 373 20.58 -15.41 -19.05
N ILE A 374 20.08 -15.43 -17.81
CA ILE A 374 20.44 -16.45 -16.80
C ILE A 374 20.04 -17.84 -17.30
N LEU A 375 18.80 -18.03 -17.75
CA LEU A 375 18.36 -19.32 -18.29
C LEU A 375 19.13 -19.72 -19.56
N ALA A 376 19.53 -18.78 -20.41
CA ALA A 376 20.34 -19.05 -21.60
C ALA A 376 21.77 -19.46 -21.25
N ALA A 377 22.37 -18.87 -20.21
CA ALA A 377 23.70 -19.22 -19.71
C ALA A 377 23.71 -20.58 -19.01
N LEU A 378 22.64 -20.89 -18.27
CA LEU A 378 22.51 -22.12 -17.49
C LEU A 378 21.83 -23.27 -18.24
N LYS A 379 21.45 -23.09 -19.51
CA LYS A 379 20.65 -24.07 -20.28
C LYS A 379 21.29 -25.47 -20.38
N GLY A 380 22.61 -25.56 -20.33
CA GLY A 380 23.35 -26.83 -20.38
C GLY A 380 23.47 -27.54 -19.04
N VAL A 381 23.11 -26.87 -17.94
CA VAL A 381 23.22 -27.36 -16.57
C VAL A 381 21.83 -27.59 -15.96
N LEU A 382 20.86 -26.73 -16.26
CA LEU A 382 19.51 -26.82 -15.69
C LEU A 382 18.70 -27.92 -16.36
N HIS A 383 18.34 -28.92 -15.57
CA HIS A 383 17.30 -29.85 -15.93
C HIS A 383 15.91 -29.20 -15.78
N LEU A 384 14.90 -29.83 -16.38
CA LEU A 384 13.50 -29.41 -16.25
C LEU A 384 13.08 -29.28 -14.77
N GLN A 385 13.53 -30.22 -13.93
CA GLN A 385 13.25 -30.23 -12.49
C GLN A 385 13.83 -29.00 -11.79
N ASP A 386 15.04 -28.58 -12.11
CA ASP A 386 15.67 -27.39 -11.51
C ASP A 386 14.89 -26.12 -11.84
N THR A 387 14.37 -26.04 -13.07
CA THR A 387 13.55 -24.91 -13.53
C THR A 387 12.18 -24.89 -12.84
N LEU A 388 11.60 -26.06 -12.53
CA LEU A 388 10.38 -26.17 -11.73
C LEU A 388 10.62 -25.76 -10.26
N VAL A 389 11.76 -26.14 -9.68
CA VAL A 389 12.14 -25.70 -8.32
C VAL A 389 12.33 -24.18 -8.29
N LEU A 390 12.98 -23.59 -9.30
CA LEU A 390 13.07 -22.14 -9.43
C LEU A 390 11.68 -21.48 -9.45
N LEU A 391 10.72 -22.09 -10.14
CA LEU A 391 9.35 -21.58 -10.19
C LEU A 391 8.64 -21.65 -8.84
N LEU A 392 8.88 -22.70 -8.04
CA LEU A 392 8.40 -22.81 -6.66
C LEU A 392 8.99 -21.72 -5.77
N VAL A 393 10.29 -21.47 -5.87
CA VAL A 393 10.96 -20.40 -5.11
C VAL A 393 10.39 -19.03 -5.50
N LEU A 394 10.20 -18.76 -6.78
CA LEU A 394 9.58 -17.53 -7.27
C LEU A 394 8.13 -17.37 -6.78
N GLY A 395 7.35 -18.45 -6.76
CA GLY A 395 5.99 -18.46 -6.24
C GLY A 395 5.92 -18.23 -4.73
N GLY A 396 6.78 -18.89 -3.96
CA GLY A 396 6.85 -18.74 -2.51
C GLY A 396 7.28 -17.33 -2.09
N ALA A 397 8.34 -16.79 -2.71
CA ALA A 397 8.87 -15.47 -2.38
C ALA A 397 7.83 -14.35 -2.57
N ILE A 398 7.10 -14.36 -3.70
CA ILE A 398 6.07 -13.34 -3.92
C ILE A 398 4.85 -13.54 -3.03
N PHE A 399 4.52 -14.78 -2.66
CA PHE A 399 3.37 -15.07 -1.81
C PHE A 399 3.55 -14.40 -0.44
N PHE A 400 4.74 -14.49 0.15
CA PHE A 400 5.09 -13.76 1.36
C PHE A 400 4.99 -12.24 1.18
N LEU A 401 5.48 -11.69 0.06
CA LEU A 401 5.37 -10.25 -0.22
C LEU A 401 3.91 -9.77 -0.30
N ILE A 402 3.03 -10.57 -0.92
CA ILE A 402 1.63 -10.20 -1.18
C ILE A 402 0.81 -10.07 0.11
N THR A 403 1.17 -10.81 1.17
CA THR A 403 0.43 -10.76 2.45
C THR A 403 0.38 -9.37 3.09
N GLY A 404 1.37 -8.50 2.85
CA GLY A 404 1.39 -7.14 3.38
C GLY A 404 0.70 -6.08 2.51
N MET A 405 0.19 -6.42 1.33
CA MET A 405 -0.25 -5.45 0.32
C MET A 405 -1.44 -4.58 0.71
N ASP A 406 -2.41 -5.14 1.44
CA ASP A 406 -3.64 -4.42 1.74
C ASP A 406 -3.37 -3.20 2.62
N SER A 407 -2.46 -3.34 3.59
CA SER A 407 -2.00 -2.23 4.44
C SER A 407 -1.34 -1.12 3.60
N PHE A 408 -0.47 -1.48 2.66
CA PHE A 408 0.16 -0.50 1.77
C PHE A 408 -0.84 0.19 0.85
N TYR A 409 -1.85 -0.52 0.35
CA TYR A 409 -2.86 0.04 -0.54
C TYR A 409 -3.72 1.09 0.17
N ILE A 410 -4.21 0.77 1.38
CA ILE A 410 -5.03 1.70 2.18
C ILE A 410 -4.23 2.95 2.53
N ARG A 411 -2.99 2.79 3.01
CA ARG A 411 -2.09 3.91 3.31
C ARG A 411 -1.86 4.84 2.11
N ASN A 412 -1.71 4.28 0.90
CA ASN A 412 -1.52 5.10 -0.30
C ASN A 412 -2.80 5.74 -0.82
N LEU A 413 -3.96 5.10 -0.63
CA LEU A 413 -5.24 5.71 -0.94
C LEU A 413 -5.45 6.96 -0.07
N TRP A 414 -5.09 6.88 1.22
CA TRP A 414 -5.11 8.03 2.13
C TRP A 414 -4.21 9.17 1.71
N SER A 415 -2.94 8.88 1.41
CA SER A 415 -2.01 9.89 0.91
C SER A 415 -2.58 10.60 -0.32
N PHE A 416 -3.14 9.83 -1.25
CA PHE A 416 -3.74 10.36 -2.48
C PHE A 416 -4.95 11.26 -2.21
N TYR A 417 -5.86 10.86 -1.31
CA TYR A 417 -7.02 11.67 -0.94
C TYR A 417 -6.62 12.97 -0.24
N ARG A 418 -5.64 12.92 0.66
CA ARG A 418 -5.09 14.09 1.36
C ARG A 418 -4.44 15.07 0.38
N GLU A 419 -3.60 14.56 -0.52
CA GLU A 419 -2.93 15.33 -1.56
C GLU A 419 -3.93 16.00 -2.52
N THR A 420 -4.98 15.28 -2.93
CA THR A 420 -6.02 15.80 -3.83
C THR A 420 -6.81 16.95 -3.18
N ARG A 421 -6.97 16.92 -1.85
CA ARG A 421 -7.73 17.91 -1.09
C ARG A 421 -6.93 19.15 -0.71
N SER A 422 -5.63 18.99 -0.43
CA SER A 422 -4.74 20.11 -0.06
C SER A 422 -4.58 21.17 -1.16
N GLY A 423 -4.92 20.85 -2.42
CA GLY A 423 -4.84 21.79 -3.55
C GLY A 423 -3.41 22.14 -4.01
N HIS A 424 -2.38 21.78 -3.23
CA HIS A 424 -0.98 22.18 -3.43
C HIS A 424 -0.05 21.05 -3.89
N TRP A 425 -0.60 20.01 -4.52
CA TRP A 425 0.16 18.81 -4.92
C TRP A 425 1.32 19.07 -5.92
N GLN A 426 1.40 20.25 -6.55
CA GLN A 426 2.49 20.62 -7.46
C GLN A 426 3.57 21.50 -6.82
N ASP A 427 3.30 22.10 -5.65
CA ASP A 427 4.09 23.23 -5.16
C ASP A 427 4.81 22.97 -3.84
N GLU A 428 4.50 21.88 -3.10
CA GLU A 428 5.23 21.55 -1.88
C GLU A 428 6.55 20.81 -2.16
N PRO A 429 7.72 21.45 -1.93
CA PRO A 429 8.97 20.71 -1.87
C PRO A 429 8.91 19.73 -0.70
N VAL A 430 8.97 18.44 -1.03
CA VAL A 430 8.94 17.28 -0.10
C VAL A 430 10.00 17.34 1.03
N SER A 431 10.88 18.33 1.06
CA SER A 431 11.88 18.52 2.10
C SER A 431 11.37 19.19 3.39
N GLU A 432 10.20 19.85 3.38
CA GLU A 432 9.77 20.66 4.54
C GLU A 432 8.64 20.04 5.37
N SER A 433 7.95 18.99 4.90
CA SER A 433 6.76 18.45 5.59
C SER A 433 7.05 17.52 6.80
N LEU A 434 8.27 17.49 7.33
CA LEU A 434 8.67 16.63 8.45
C LEU A 434 9.38 17.36 9.60
N SER A 435 9.57 18.68 9.50
CA SER A 435 10.09 19.50 10.60
C SER A 435 9.18 20.69 10.80
N GLU A 436 8.77 20.94 12.04
CA GLU A 436 7.97 22.11 12.49
C GLU A 436 6.45 21.93 12.41
N ALA A 437 5.94 20.99 13.20
CA ALA A 437 4.69 21.25 13.92
C ALA A 437 5.05 22.05 15.19
N GLU A 438 5.24 23.36 15.06
CA GLU A 438 5.22 24.25 16.23
C GLU A 438 3.81 24.20 16.83
N LEU A 439 3.69 23.59 18.02
CA LEU A 439 2.49 23.67 18.84
C LEU A 439 2.25 25.14 19.19
N HIS A 440 1.32 25.78 18.50
CA HIS A 440 0.73 27.03 18.95
C HIS A 440 0.06 26.79 20.31
N SER A 441 0.64 27.40 21.34
CA SER A 441 0.10 27.49 22.69
C SER A 441 -1.28 28.15 22.67
N ALA A 442 -2.32 27.37 22.93
CA ALA A 442 -3.67 27.85 23.08
C ALA A 442 -3.86 28.51 24.47
N GLY A 443 -4.06 29.83 24.43
CA GLY A 443 -5.06 30.57 25.21
C GLY A 443 -5.01 30.45 26.74
N GLU A 444 -4.44 31.49 27.36
CA GLU A 444 -4.70 31.86 28.75
C GLU A 444 -6.20 32.06 28.99
N VAL A 445 -6.76 31.29 29.93
CA VAL A 445 -8.02 31.60 30.59
C VAL A 445 -7.67 31.78 32.07
N GLU A 446 -7.61 33.03 32.51
CA GLU A 446 -7.65 33.39 33.93
C GLU A 446 -9.03 33.01 34.47
N ASP A 447 -9.06 32.08 35.43
CA ASP A 447 -10.20 31.94 36.32
C ASP A 447 -9.73 31.71 37.76
N LEU A 448 -10.27 32.54 38.66
CA LEU A 448 -9.85 32.75 40.04
C LEU A 448 -10.42 31.66 40.96
N SER A 449 -9.72 30.53 41.05
CA SER A 449 -9.67 29.68 42.25
C SER A 449 -8.39 28.84 42.16
N ARG A 450 -7.43 29.01 43.08
CA ARG A 450 -6.07 28.43 42.98
C ARG A 450 -5.95 27.10 43.75
N PRO A 451 -6.06 25.92 43.12
CA PRO A 451 -5.64 24.64 43.69
C PRO A 451 -4.11 24.44 43.56
N LEU A 452 -3.60 23.36 44.16
CA LEU A 452 -2.20 22.91 44.17
C LEU A 452 -1.45 22.87 42.82
N SER A 453 -2.11 23.11 41.69
CA SER A 453 -1.50 23.20 40.36
C SER A 453 -0.44 24.31 40.25
N ASP A 454 -0.53 25.36 41.09
CA ASP A 454 0.43 26.48 41.14
C ASP A 454 1.74 26.13 41.88
N LEU A 455 1.85 24.94 42.48
CA LEU A 455 3.08 24.55 43.18
C LEU A 455 4.17 24.02 42.25
N LYS A 456 3.80 23.52 41.06
CA LYS A 456 4.77 23.03 40.06
C LYS A 456 5.57 24.16 39.41
N SER A 457 5.06 25.39 39.45
CA SER A 457 5.68 26.62 38.93
C SER A 457 6.37 27.44 40.03
N HIS A 458 6.46 26.94 41.26
CA HIS A 458 7.09 27.70 42.34
C HIS A 458 8.61 27.75 42.14
N ASP A 459 9.20 28.95 42.05
CA ASP A 459 10.62 29.18 41.76
C ASP A 459 11.57 28.27 42.57
N VAL A 460 11.30 28.15 43.87
CA VAL A 460 12.06 27.27 44.79
C VAL A 460 11.99 25.78 44.39
N LEU A 461 10.82 25.28 43.97
CA LEU A 461 10.64 23.88 43.59
C LEU A 461 11.29 23.60 42.23
N ASP A 462 11.24 24.56 41.30
CA ASP A 462 11.88 24.44 39.99
C ASP A 462 13.41 24.40 40.12
N VAL A 463 13.99 25.27 40.97
CA VAL A 463 15.43 25.23 41.29
C VAL A 463 15.81 23.89 41.94
N TYR A 464 15.00 23.33 42.85
CA TYR A 464 15.26 21.99 43.42
C TYR A 464 15.13 20.84 42.41
N ALA A 465 14.33 21.01 41.36
CA ALA A 465 14.08 19.98 40.35
C ALA A 465 15.16 19.98 39.26
N VAL A 466 15.67 21.14 38.87
CA VAL A 466 16.47 21.30 37.64
C VAL A 466 17.89 21.82 37.88
N SER A 467 18.16 22.58 38.96
CA SER A 467 19.48 23.20 39.15
C SER A 467 20.52 22.23 39.71
N HIS A 468 21.70 22.26 39.09
CA HIS A 468 22.92 21.62 39.58
C HIS A 468 23.90 22.61 40.21
N ASP A 469 23.57 23.92 40.22
CA ASP A 469 24.43 24.93 40.81
C ASP A 469 24.26 24.98 42.33
N ARG A 470 25.38 24.87 43.04
CA ARG A 470 25.44 24.95 44.49
C ARG A 470 25.01 26.32 45.03
N SER A 471 25.25 27.41 44.28
CA SER A 471 24.81 28.76 44.68
C SER A 471 23.28 28.85 44.63
N GLU A 472 22.68 28.51 43.50
CA GLU A 472 21.23 28.55 43.30
C GLU A 472 20.50 27.65 44.29
N LEU A 473 21.00 26.43 44.52
CA LEU A 473 20.43 25.52 45.51
C LEU A 473 20.54 26.08 46.94
N ALA A 474 21.62 26.78 47.27
CA ALA A 474 21.76 27.43 48.58
C ALA A 474 20.76 28.60 48.73
N ASP A 475 20.52 29.34 47.66
CA ASP A 475 19.58 30.47 47.64
C ASP A 475 18.14 30.01 47.74
N ALA A 476 17.75 28.99 46.95
CA ALA A 476 16.46 28.33 47.08
C ALA A 476 16.25 27.74 48.49
N THR A 477 17.29 27.15 49.08
CA THR A 477 17.22 26.65 50.48
C THR A 477 17.02 27.77 51.49
N ARG A 478 17.67 28.92 51.31
CA ARG A 478 17.49 30.09 52.19
C ARG A 478 16.07 30.64 52.07
N GLU A 479 15.59 30.78 50.85
CA GLU A 479 14.24 31.25 50.57
C GLU A 479 13.18 30.31 51.14
N HIS A 480 13.35 29.01 50.95
CA HIS A 480 12.45 28.00 51.52
C HIS A 480 12.39 28.05 53.04
N ARG A 481 13.54 28.21 53.72
CA ARG A 481 13.59 28.39 55.18
C ARG A 481 12.90 29.69 55.62
N ARG A 482 13.03 30.77 54.83
CA ARG A 482 12.34 32.03 55.08
C ARG A 482 10.82 31.85 55.02
N MET A 483 10.31 31.10 54.04
CA MET A 483 8.88 30.78 53.94
C MET A 483 8.37 30.02 55.17
N LEU A 484 9.09 28.97 55.59
CA LEU A 484 8.74 28.18 56.77
C LEU A 484 8.85 28.96 58.09
N GLY A 485 9.67 30.02 58.13
CA GLY A 485 9.83 30.90 59.29
C GLY A 485 8.88 32.11 59.29
N SER A 486 8.02 32.26 58.28
CA SER A 486 7.11 33.39 58.17
C SER A 486 6.07 33.40 59.28
N ALA A 487 5.63 34.59 59.69
CA ALA A 487 4.47 34.75 60.57
C ALA A 487 3.14 34.57 59.81
N ASP A 488 3.18 34.67 58.48
CA ASP A 488 2.03 34.47 57.61
C ASP A 488 1.78 32.98 57.37
N ALA A 489 0.60 32.52 57.78
CA ALA A 489 0.19 31.12 57.66
C ALA A 489 0.12 30.63 56.21
N GLU A 490 -0.21 31.48 55.24
CA GLU A 490 -0.29 31.09 53.83
C GLU A 490 1.11 30.87 53.23
N VAL A 491 2.08 31.70 53.64
CA VAL A 491 3.48 31.57 53.25
C VAL A 491 4.10 30.32 53.88
N VAL A 492 3.79 30.05 55.15
CA VAL A 492 4.21 28.82 55.84
C VAL A 492 3.61 27.58 55.17
N LEU A 493 2.31 27.62 54.84
CA LEU A 493 1.63 26.52 54.16
C LEU A 493 2.24 26.25 52.77
N SER A 494 2.55 27.30 52.01
CA SER A 494 3.28 27.20 50.75
C SER A 494 4.66 26.57 50.95
N GLY A 495 5.40 26.99 51.98
CA GLY A 495 6.69 26.38 52.35
C GLY A 495 6.58 24.89 52.70
N LEU A 496 5.54 24.49 53.42
CA LEU A 496 5.30 23.08 53.77
C LEU A 496 4.91 22.24 52.54
N ARG A 497 4.13 22.81 51.61
CA ARG A 497 3.81 22.17 50.33
C ARG A 497 5.06 21.99 49.46
N VAL A 498 5.96 22.99 49.43
CA VAL A 498 7.27 22.87 48.74
C VAL A 498 8.14 21.79 49.40
N CYS A 499 8.18 21.72 50.74
CA CYS A 499 8.85 20.61 51.44
C CYS A 499 8.33 19.24 50.98
N PHE A 500 7.01 19.15 50.77
CA PHE A 500 6.35 17.87 50.50
C PHE A 500 6.61 17.42 49.07
N ALA A 501 6.43 18.34 48.11
CA ALA A 501 6.69 18.11 46.70
C ALA A 501 8.17 17.77 46.42
N ALA A 502 9.11 18.40 47.14
CA ALA A 502 10.54 18.11 46.99
C ALA A 502 10.93 16.68 47.42
N GLY A 503 10.12 16.03 48.27
CA GLY A 503 10.23 14.61 48.59
C GLY A 503 11.49 14.21 49.37
N PHE A 504 12.15 15.16 50.04
CA PHE A 504 13.36 14.87 50.81
C PHE A 504 13.03 14.16 52.15
N PRO A 505 13.68 13.03 52.48
CA PRO A 505 13.37 12.25 53.69
C PRO A 505 13.51 13.02 55.00
N TRP A 506 14.41 14.00 55.06
CA TRP A 506 14.69 14.80 56.26
C TRP A 506 13.65 15.88 56.56
N PHE A 507 12.56 15.99 55.78
CA PHE A 507 11.45 16.89 56.10
C PHE A 507 10.40 16.29 57.04
N ALA A 508 10.45 14.99 57.33
CA ALA A 508 9.53 14.37 58.31
C ALA A 508 9.53 15.05 59.70
N PRO A 509 10.69 15.46 60.28
CA PRO A 509 10.72 16.23 61.53
C PRO A 509 10.12 17.64 61.39
N VAL A 510 10.17 18.23 60.19
CA VAL A 510 9.60 19.56 59.93
C VAL A 510 8.09 19.50 60.08
N TYR A 511 7.40 18.57 59.41
CA TYR A 511 5.94 18.44 59.58
C TYR A 511 5.52 18.21 61.03
N ARG A 512 6.25 17.39 61.79
CA ARG A 512 5.95 17.15 63.21
C ARG A 512 6.02 18.42 64.04
N ARG A 513 6.95 19.33 63.74
CA ARG A 513 7.05 20.64 64.40
C ARG A 513 5.83 21.52 64.11
N PHE A 514 5.25 21.41 62.92
CA PHE A 514 4.09 22.23 62.52
C PHE A 514 2.73 21.66 62.98
N LEU A 515 2.69 20.47 63.60
CA LEU A 515 1.49 19.97 64.27
C LEU A 515 1.03 20.85 65.44
N SER A 516 1.94 21.62 66.05
CA SER A 516 1.65 22.59 67.11
C SER A 516 1.53 24.03 66.61
N HIS A 517 1.44 24.26 65.29
CA HIS A 517 1.34 25.62 64.73
C HIS A 517 0.00 26.29 65.11
N PRO A 518 -0.04 27.61 65.38
CA PRO A 518 -1.28 28.28 65.80
C PRO A 518 -2.38 28.29 64.71
N SER A 519 -2.00 28.30 63.43
CA SER A 519 -2.95 28.22 62.31
C SER A 519 -3.46 26.79 62.08
N LEU A 520 -4.78 26.61 62.04
CA LEU A 520 -5.44 25.33 61.79
C LEU A 520 -5.10 24.74 60.41
N PRO A 521 -5.19 25.48 59.28
CA PRO A 521 -4.76 24.98 57.96
C PRO A 521 -3.34 24.41 57.91
N VAL A 522 -2.41 25.04 58.63
CA VAL A 522 -1.00 24.58 58.69
C VAL A 522 -0.87 23.27 59.45
N ARG A 523 -1.62 23.10 60.55
CA ARG A 523 -1.64 21.86 61.33
C ARG A 523 -2.28 20.71 60.54
N ASP A 524 -3.40 20.97 59.90
CA ASP A 524 -4.15 19.99 59.13
C ASP A 524 -3.30 19.48 57.96
N PHE A 525 -2.65 20.39 57.23
CA PHE A 525 -1.70 20.04 56.19
C PHE A 525 -0.52 19.22 56.72
N ALA A 526 0.10 19.64 57.84
CA ALA A 526 1.22 18.91 58.44
C ALA A 526 0.81 17.50 58.91
N GLY A 527 -0.38 17.35 59.48
CA GLY A 527 -0.96 16.06 59.83
C GLY A 527 -1.20 15.17 58.62
N LEU A 528 -1.73 15.73 57.54
CA LEU A 528 -1.98 15.02 56.30
C LEU A 528 -0.67 14.59 55.60
N ALA A 529 0.32 15.47 55.54
CA ALA A 529 1.64 15.17 55.00
C ALA A 529 2.32 14.01 55.73
N ILE A 530 2.23 13.97 57.08
CA ILE A 530 2.76 12.86 57.88
C ILE A 530 2.00 11.56 57.58
N ARG A 531 0.67 11.62 57.47
CA ARG A 531 -0.17 10.47 57.13
C ARG A 531 0.24 9.89 55.77
N VAL A 532 0.31 10.71 54.73
CA VAL A 532 0.71 10.27 53.38
C VAL A 532 2.14 9.73 53.40
N GLN A 533 3.07 10.38 54.11
CA GLN A 533 4.44 9.89 54.20
C GLN A 533 4.52 8.51 54.88
N GLY A 534 3.67 8.25 55.88
CA GLY A 534 3.58 6.96 56.56
C GLY A 534 2.90 5.88 55.71
N GLU A 535 1.78 6.20 55.08
CA GLU A 535 1.01 5.25 54.25
C GLU A 535 1.73 4.83 52.97
N TYR A 536 2.59 5.70 52.43
CA TYR A 536 3.40 5.48 51.23
C TYR A 536 4.90 5.37 51.56
N ALA A 537 5.23 4.94 52.79
CA ALA A 537 6.59 4.58 53.17
C ALA A 537 6.97 3.20 52.59
N GLY A 538 8.26 2.95 52.35
CA GLY A 538 8.75 1.62 51.97
C GLY A 538 8.57 1.22 50.50
N LEU A 539 8.42 2.18 49.58
CA LEU A 539 8.41 1.95 48.13
C LEU A 539 9.78 1.53 47.59
N THR A 540 10.24 0.33 47.94
CA THR A 540 11.49 -0.23 47.44
C THR A 540 11.28 -0.78 46.03
N GLY A 541 12.05 -0.29 45.05
CA GLY A 541 12.00 -0.79 43.66
C GLY A 541 11.28 0.11 42.65
N TYR A 542 10.67 1.22 43.10
CA TYR A 542 10.13 2.26 42.22
C TYR A 542 11.09 3.45 42.08
N SER A 543 10.98 4.22 41.00
CA SER A 543 11.78 5.44 40.86
C SER A 543 11.43 6.49 41.92
N SER A 544 12.40 7.35 42.24
CA SER A 544 12.17 8.50 43.13
C SER A 544 11.12 9.46 42.57
N VAL A 545 11.05 9.59 41.24
CA VAL A 545 10.05 10.39 40.52
C VAL A 545 8.65 9.83 40.75
N PHE A 546 8.48 8.51 40.61
CA PHE A 546 7.21 7.86 40.91
C PHE A 546 6.77 8.06 42.36
N SER A 547 7.67 7.81 43.32
CA SER A 547 7.35 7.98 44.74
C SER A 547 6.89 9.40 45.07
N ARG A 548 7.53 10.42 44.47
CA ARG A 548 7.14 11.82 44.63
C ARG A 548 5.78 12.11 44.00
N ARG A 549 5.55 11.69 42.75
CA ARG A 549 4.26 11.86 42.04
C ARG A 549 3.12 11.23 42.81
N LEU A 550 3.30 9.99 43.25
CA LEU A 550 2.30 9.23 43.98
C LEU A 550 1.95 9.89 45.33
N LYS A 551 2.95 10.32 46.09
CA LYS A 551 2.71 11.05 47.35
C LYS A 551 2.02 12.39 47.13
N SER A 552 2.41 13.12 46.09
CA SER A 552 1.76 14.39 45.71
C SER A 552 0.30 14.18 45.35
N LEU A 553 -0.01 13.16 44.55
CA LEU A 553 -1.38 12.80 44.19
C LEU A 553 -2.19 12.34 45.40
N ALA A 554 -1.60 11.54 46.30
CA ALA A 554 -2.27 11.08 47.51
C ALA A 554 -2.64 12.26 48.43
N LEU A 555 -1.74 13.23 48.56
CA LEU A 555 -2.00 14.46 49.31
C LEU A 555 -3.14 15.26 48.68
N GLU A 556 -3.08 15.49 47.37
CA GLU A 556 -4.11 16.23 46.63
C GLU A 556 -5.49 15.57 46.77
N PHE A 557 -5.57 14.25 46.62
CA PHE A 557 -6.83 13.52 46.75
C PHE A 557 -7.38 13.50 48.18
N LEU A 558 -6.53 13.42 49.21
CA LEU A 558 -6.99 13.47 50.60
C LEU A 558 -7.38 14.90 51.04
N GLU A 559 -6.82 15.93 50.43
CA GLU A 559 -7.30 17.31 50.64
C GLU A 559 -8.71 17.51 50.05
N GLN A 560 -8.99 16.89 48.89
CA GLN A 560 -10.29 16.99 48.20
C GLN A 560 -11.36 16.07 48.81
N ASP A 561 -10.98 14.84 49.16
CA ASP A 561 -11.83 13.82 49.78
C ASP A 561 -11.12 13.21 51.01
N PRO A 562 -11.35 13.78 52.21
CA PRO A 562 -10.81 13.24 53.46
C PRO A 562 -11.25 11.79 53.75
N GLY A 563 -12.34 11.34 53.13
CA GLY A 563 -12.84 9.96 53.18
C GLY A 563 -11.89 8.95 52.53
N GLY A 564 -10.99 9.43 51.67
CA GLY A 564 -9.85 8.67 51.17
C GLY A 564 -10.17 7.62 50.12
N GLY A 565 -11.32 7.70 49.43
CA GLY A 565 -11.67 6.73 48.38
C GLY A 565 -10.63 6.73 47.25
N SER A 566 -10.34 7.92 46.70
CA SER A 566 -9.36 8.12 45.62
C SER A 566 -7.93 7.78 46.06
N ALA A 567 -7.56 8.12 47.31
CA ALA A 567 -6.25 7.78 47.86
C ALA A 567 -6.09 6.27 48.10
N GLY A 568 -7.17 5.60 48.53
CA GLY A 568 -7.23 4.15 48.66
C GLY A 568 -6.94 3.45 47.33
N ARG A 569 -7.58 3.90 46.23
CA ARG A 569 -7.29 3.37 44.89
C ARG A 569 -5.88 3.67 44.43
N LEU A 570 -5.37 4.87 44.69
CA LEU A 570 -3.99 5.22 44.37
C LEU A 570 -2.97 4.31 45.07
N LYS A 571 -3.29 3.82 46.27
CA LYS A 571 -2.46 2.86 47.00
C LYS A 571 -2.39 1.49 46.30
N CYS A 572 -3.41 1.09 45.53
CA CYS A 572 -3.39 -0.14 44.76
C CYS A 572 -2.35 -0.15 43.63
N LEU A 573 -1.85 1.02 43.18
CA LEU A 573 -0.73 1.06 42.24
C LEU A 573 0.55 0.44 42.81
N LEU A 574 0.69 0.40 44.14
CA LEU A 574 1.84 -0.17 44.83
C LEU A 574 1.86 -1.69 44.85
N SER A 575 0.72 -2.33 44.57
CA SER A 575 0.62 -3.79 44.49
C SER A 575 0.71 -4.32 43.06
N LEU A 576 0.84 -3.45 42.06
CA LEU A 576 0.97 -3.86 40.66
C LEU A 576 2.30 -4.61 40.46
N PRO A 577 2.27 -5.78 39.79
CA PRO A 577 3.47 -6.56 39.54
C PRO A 577 4.41 -5.88 38.54
N ASP A 578 3.87 -5.10 37.61
CA ASP A 578 4.66 -4.31 36.66
C ASP A 578 4.81 -2.87 37.18
N HIS A 579 6.03 -2.55 37.64
CA HIS A 579 6.33 -1.21 38.13
C HIS A 579 6.21 -0.15 37.03
N LYS A 580 6.49 -0.50 35.77
CA LYS A 580 6.45 0.45 34.65
C LYS A 580 5.03 0.92 34.38
N GLU A 581 4.06 0.01 34.40
CA GLU A 581 2.63 0.36 34.26
C GLU A 581 2.17 1.29 35.38
N ALA A 582 2.58 1.03 36.62
CA ALA A 582 2.30 1.90 37.75
C ALA A 582 2.90 3.30 37.54
N GLU A 583 4.14 3.39 37.05
CA GLU A 583 4.81 4.66 36.75
C GLU A 583 4.11 5.46 35.65
N GLU A 584 3.69 4.80 34.58
CA GLU A 584 2.93 5.40 33.48
C GLU A 584 1.58 5.94 33.97
N MET A 585 0.82 5.15 34.74
CA MET A 585 -0.46 5.56 35.32
C MET A 585 -0.32 6.74 36.29
N ALA A 586 0.67 6.71 37.19
CA ALA A 586 0.95 7.84 38.07
C ALA A 586 1.42 9.09 37.30
N GLY A 587 2.14 8.89 36.18
CA GLY A 587 2.47 9.94 35.23
C GLY A 587 1.22 10.61 34.68
N ALA A 588 0.31 9.84 34.09
CA ALA A 588 -0.94 10.32 33.53
C ALA A 588 -1.84 11.04 34.56
N LEU A 589 -2.00 10.47 35.76
CA LEU A 589 -2.77 11.09 36.86
C LEU A 589 -2.17 12.44 37.27
N SER A 590 -0.84 12.56 37.25
CA SER A 590 -0.13 13.78 37.64
C SER A 590 -0.10 14.86 36.56
N ASP A 591 -0.39 14.53 35.31
CA ASP A 591 -0.38 15.46 34.18
C ASP A 591 -1.61 16.38 34.22
N ALA A 592 -1.38 17.69 34.15
CA ALA A 592 -2.45 18.68 34.19
C ALA A 592 -3.35 18.60 32.95
N ARG A 593 -2.81 18.15 31.80
CA ARG A 593 -3.58 17.95 30.54
C ARG A 593 -4.75 16.98 30.73
N PHE A 594 -4.59 16.01 31.63
CA PHE A 594 -5.57 14.96 31.91
C PHE A 594 -6.34 15.16 33.22
N GLY A 595 -6.26 16.35 33.84
CA GLY A 595 -6.98 16.70 35.07
C GLY A 595 -8.47 16.30 35.06
N PRO A 596 -9.25 16.63 34.01
CA PRO A 596 -10.66 16.25 33.90
C PRO A 596 -10.91 14.74 33.77
N LEU A 597 -9.90 13.95 33.38
CA LEU A 597 -9.99 12.50 33.21
C LEU A 597 -9.50 11.73 34.46
N ARG A 598 -9.01 12.42 35.50
CA ARG A 598 -8.51 11.78 36.73
C ARG A 598 -9.51 10.83 37.40
N PRO A 599 -10.82 11.15 37.53
CA PRO A 599 -11.78 10.20 38.09
C PRO A 599 -11.83 8.88 37.30
N VAL A 600 -11.83 8.96 35.97
CA VAL A 600 -11.85 7.80 35.08
C VAL A 600 -10.53 7.02 35.12
N LEU A 601 -9.39 7.71 35.20
CA LEU A 601 -8.08 7.09 35.44
C LEU A 601 -8.00 6.37 36.79
N LEU A 602 -8.71 6.86 37.81
CA LEU A 602 -8.81 6.16 39.09
C LEU A 602 -9.75 4.95 39.01
N ASP A 603 -10.77 4.97 38.13
CA ASP A 603 -11.59 3.79 37.82
C ASP A 603 -10.80 2.72 37.07
N CYS A 604 -9.75 3.10 36.32
CA CYS A 604 -8.83 2.16 35.68
C CYS A 604 -7.99 1.34 36.67
N ILE A 605 -7.90 1.77 37.94
CA ILE A 605 -7.17 1.05 38.99
C ILE A 605 -8.13 0.10 39.70
N VAL A 606 -8.09 -1.16 39.32
CA VAL A 606 -8.97 -2.20 39.89
C VAL A 606 -8.63 -2.43 41.36
N GLU A 607 -9.65 -2.60 42.21
CA GLU A 607 -9.48 -2.73 43.68
C GLU A 607 -8.62 -3.93 44.11
N ASP A 608 -8.47 -4.94 43.25
CA ASP A 608 -7.59 -6.09 43.51
C ASP A 608 -6.10 -5.73 43.41
N GLY A 609 -5.77 -4.58 42.82
CA GLY A 609 -4.43 -4.04 42.65
C GLY A 609 -3.49 -4.93 41.83
N LYS A 610 -4.03 -5.89 41.05
CA LYS A 610 -3.24 -6.86 40.28
C LYS A 610 -3.05 -6.48 38.82
N ARG A 611 -3.94 -5.63 38.28
CA ARG A 611 -3.91 -5.19 36.89
C ARG A 611 -4.56 -3.81 36.74
N LEU A 612 -4.16 -3.10 35.69
CA LEU A 612 -4.85 -1.90 35.23
C LEU A 612 -5.89 -2.27 34.17
N SER A 613 -7.08 -1.70 34.29
CA SER A 613 -8.16 -1.84 33.31
C SER A 613 -8.28 -0.55 32.50
N ILE A 614 -8.32 -0.64 31.18
CA ILE A 614 -8.55 0.50 30.29
C ILE A 614 -10.02 0.62 29.85
N ASP A 615 -10.86 -0.36 30.20
CA ASP A 615 -12.30 -0.35 29.90
C ASP A 615 -12.98 1.00 30.26
N PRO A 616 -12.73 1.63 31.43
CA PRO A 616 -13.35 2.94 31.73
C PRO A 616 -13.00 4.05 30.73
N LEU A 617 -11.78 4.04 30.18
CA LEU A 617 -11.36 4.99 29.14
C LEU A 617 -12.02 4.66 27.80
N LEU A 618 -12.12 3.38 27.45
CA LEU A 618 -12.77 2.93 26.22
C LEU A 618 -14.28 3.21 26.25
N ASP A 619 -14.93 3.02 27.41
CA ASP A 619 -16.32 3.34 27.66
C ASP A 619 -16.57 4.85 27.64
N LEU A 620 -15.66 5.66 28.18
CA LEU A 620 -15.77 7.11 28.03
C LEU A 620 -15.62 7.53 26.56
N MET A 621 -14.68 6.91 25.83
CA MET A 621 -14.42 7.20 24.42
C MET A 621 -15.66 6.92 23.57
N ILE A 622 -16.26 5.74 23.69
CA ILE A 622 -17.43 5.31 22.89
C ILE A 622 -18.71 6.11 23.21
N ASN A 623 -18.88 6.55 24.47
CA ASN A 623 -20.04 7.33 24.89
C ASN A 623 -19.90 8.84 24.63
N SER A 624 -18.76 9.27 24.08
CA SER A 624 -18.49 10.66 23.72
C SER A 624 -18.41 10.81 22.20
N SER A 625 -18.67 12.02 21.70
CA SER A 625 -18.44 12.31 20.28
C SER A 625 -16.96 12.09 19.92
N TYR A 626 -16.67 11.81 18.65
CA TYR A 626 -15.30 11.62 18.21
C TYR A 626 -14.43 12.86 18.48
N LYS A 627 -15.01 14.07 18.48
CA LYS A 627 -14.30 15.30 18.79
C LYS A 627 -14.02 15.47 20.29
N GLU A 628 -14.98 15.18 21.15
CA GLU A 628 -14.85 15.35 22.61
C GLU A 628 -13.88 14.34 23.24
N SER A 629 -13.81 13.14 22.67
CA SER A 629 -12.90 12.06 23.07
C SER A 629 -11.43 12.27 22.65
N ALA A 630 -11.06 13.40 22.02
CA ALA A 630 -9.68 13.67 21.61
C ALA A 630 -8.68 13.60 22.78
N ARG A 631 -9.09 14.03 23.98
CA ARG A 631 -8.25 13.93 25.20
C ARG A 631 -8.07 12.49 25.67
N VAL A 632 -9.08 11.64 25.50
CA VAL A 632 -9.01 10.21 25.85
C VAL A 632 -8.05 9.49 24.90
N ARG A 633 -8.12 9.79 23.60
CA ARG A 633 -7.18 9.23 22.61
C ARG A 633 -5.73 9.64 22.87
N MET A 634 -5.51 10.93 23.15
CA MET A 634 -4.19 11.46 23.52
C MET A 634 -3.67 10.79 24.80
N LEU A 635 -4.54 10.56 25.78
CA LEU A 635 -4.19 9.85 27.00
C LEU A 635 -3.82 8.39 26.72
N LEU A 636 -4.60 7.67 25.90
CA LEU A 636 -4.27 6.29 25.50
C LEU A 636 -2.91 6.24 24.79
N GLU A 637 -2.59 7.21 23.92
CA GLU A 637 -1.28 7.31 23.27
C GLU A 637 -0.10 7.45 24.24
N GLU A 638 -0.31 8.13 25.37
CA GLU A 638 0.66 8.35 26.45
C GLU A 638 0.73 7.18 27.46
N LEU A 639 -0.12 6.15 27.29
CA LEU A 639 -0.13 4.93 28.09
C LEU A 639 0.33 3.71 27.27
N PRO A 640 1.64 3.49 27.10
CA PRO A 640 2.19 2.35 26.35
C PRO A 640 1.57 0.99 26.71
N PHE A 641 1.32 0.72 27.99
CA PHE A 641 0.72 -0.54 28.44
C PHE A 641 -0.69 -0.78 27.87
N ALA A 642 -1.44 0.28 27.55
CA ALA A 642 -2.79 0.19 27.02
C ALA A 642 -2.83 -0.50 25.64
N ARG A 643 -1.74 -0.40 24.85
CA ARG A 643 -1.65 -1.05 23.52
C ARG A 643 -1.67 -2.56 23.60
N SER A 644 -1.02 -3.13 24.62
CA SER A 644 -0.93 -4.57 24.83
C SER A 644 -2.04 -5.12 25.73
N ASN A 645 -2.96 -4.27 26.20
CA ASN A 645 -3.99 -4.70 27.12
C ASN A 645 -5.07 -5.53 26.38
N PRO A 646 -5.41 -6.75 26.86
CA PRO A 646 -6.42 -7.61 26.23
C PRO A 646 -7.83 -7.00 26.17
N GLU A 647 -8.11 -6.00 27.00
CA GLU A 647 -9.36 -5.25 26.97
C GLU A 647 -9.51 -4.45 25.67
N LEU A 648 -8.41 -3.92 25.11
CA LEU A 648 -8.42 -3.20 23.83
C LEU A 648 -8.83 -4.11 22.67
N GLU A 649 -8.31 -5.34 22.65
CA GLU A 649 -8.68 -6.34 21.65
C GLU A 649 -10.14 -6.76 21.80
N SER A 650 -10.58 -7.01 23.03
CA SER A 650 -11.99 -7.34 23.34
C SER A 650 -12.94 -6.21 22.94
N PHE A 651 -12.54 -4.95 23.13
CA PHE A 651 -13.28 -3.77 22.71
C PHE A 651 -13.41 -3.70 21.19
N VAL A 652 -12.32 -3.89 20.44
CA VAL A 652 -12.34 -3.90 18.97
C VAL A 652 -13.25 -5.01 18.46
N GLU A 653 -13.10 -6.24 18.96
CA GLU A 653 -13.91 -7.38 18.51
C GLU A 653 -15.42 -7.19 18.78
N ARG A 654 -15.77 -6.75 20.00
CA ARG A 654 -17.16 -6.55 20.42
C ARG A 654 -17.85 -5.50 19.55
N ASN A 655 -17.21 -4.35 19.36
CA ASN A 655 -17.83 -3.24 18.64
C ASN A 655 -17.78 -3.42 17.11
N LEU A 656 -16.74 -4.06 16.59
CA LEU A 656 -16.64 -4.39 15.16
C LEU A 656 -17.75 -5.35 14.70
N ALA A 657 -18.21 -6.25 15.58
CA ALA A 657 -19.35 -7.13 15.32
C ALA A 657 -20.67 -6.37 15.17
N CYS A 658 -20.82 -5.23 15.87
CA CYS A 658 -22.02 -4.38 15.81
C CYS A 658 -22.05 -3.46 14.59
N LEU A 659 -20.90 -3.16 14.00
CA LEU A 659 -20.81 -2.25 12.86
C LEU A 659 -21.25 -2.93 11.55
N THR A 660 -22.41 -2.59 10.99
CA THR A 660 -22.84 -3.07 9.66
C THR A 660 -22.58 -2.04 8.56
N ARG A 661 -22.45 -2.51 7.31
CA ARG A 661 -22.22 -1.61 6.17
C ARG A 661 -23.44 -0.71 5.94
N GLU A 662 -24.64 -1.25 6.08
CA GLU A 662 -25.88 -0.50 5.88
C GLU A 662 -26.07 0.62 6.91
N GLU A 663 -25.60 0.43 8.16
CA GLU A 663 -25.69 1.43 9.22
C GLU A 663 -24.63 2.53 9.13
N ILE A 664 -23.47 2.24 8.54
CA ILE A 664 -22.38 3.21 8.32
C ILE A 664 -22.54 3.96 6.98
N ALA A 665 -23.01 3.26 5.93
CA ALA A 665 -23.18 3.83 4.60
C ALA A 665 -24.50 4.61 4.53
N LEU A 666 -24.41 5.93 4.66
CA LEU A 666 -25.55 6.83 4.54
C LEU A 666 -26.26 6.67 3.17
N PRO A 667 -27.60 6.53 3.12
CA PRO A 667 -28.32 6.76 1.87
C PRO A 667 -28.20 8.24 1.47
N ALA A 668 -27.75 8.49 0.24
CA ALA A 668 -27.63 9.83 -0.31
C ALA A 668 -29.01 10.55 -0.27
N GLY A 669 -29.17 11.55 0.61
CA GLY A 669 -30.37 12.38 0.70
C GLY A 669 -30.99 12.58 2.08
N VAL A 670 -30.46 11.99 3.16
CA VAL A 670 -30.92 12.26 4.54
C VAL A 670 -30.26 13.56 5.04
N SER A 671 -31.04 14.49 5.60
CA SER A 671 -30.53 15.75 6.14
C SER A 671 -29.50 15.50 7.27
N ASP A 672 -28.48 16.35 7.36
CA ASP A 672 -27.39 16.24 8.34
C ASP A 672 -27.88 16.13 9.81
N GLU A 673 -29.10 16.60 10.10
CA GLU A 673 -29.75 16.57 11.41
C GLU A 673 -30.35 15.21 11.81
N GLN A 674 -30.51 14.25 10.88
CA GLN A 674 -30.99 12.89 11.16
C GLN A 674 -29.91 11.81 11.01
N ARG A 675 -28.63 12.19 10.88
CA ARG A 675 -27.53 11.24 10.91
C ARG A 675 -27.54 10.49 12.23
N ASP A 676 -27.54 9.15 12.19
CA ASP A 676 -27.11 8.30 13.31
C ASP A 676 -25.60 8.53 13.54
N ALA A 677 -25.26 9.71 14.06
CA ALA A 677 -23.89 10.12 14.37
C ALA A 677 -23.20 9.06 15.24
N GLY A 678 -23.97 8.38 16.11
CA GLY A 678 -23.48 7.33 16.99
C GLY A 678 -22.80 6.15 16.27
N MET A 679 -23.35 5.63 15.16
CA MET A 679 -22.74 4.46 14.49
C MET A 679 -21.47 4.81 13.71
N PHE A 680 -21.44 6.01 13.12
CA PHE A 680 -20.24 6.50 12.46
C PHE A 680 -19.15 6.87 13.48
N GLU A 681 -19.52 7.53 14.58
CA GLU A 681 -18.58 7.82 15.68
C GLU A 681 -18.04 6.54 16.31
N LEU A 682 -18.90 5.54 16.54
CA LEU A 682 -18.49 4.20 16.96
C LEU A 682 -17.46 3.61 16.00
N PHE A 683 -17.70 3.70 14.70
CA PHE A 683 -16.75 3.24 13.69
C PHE A 683 -15.40 3.95 13.79
N LEU A 684 -15.38 5.28 13.96
CA LEU A 684 -14.14 6.05 14.12
C LEU A 684 -13.38 5.67 15.40
N HIS A 685 -14.09 5.41 16.50
CA HIS A 685 -13.50 4.95 17.76
C HIS A 685 -12.89 3.56 17.64
N VAL A 686 -13.60 2.62 17.00
CA VAL A 686 -13.10 1.25 16.75
C VAL A 686 -11.89 1.28 15.82
N LEU A 687 -11.91 2.13 14.79
CA LEU A 687 -10.78 2.31 13.88
C LEU A 687 -9.56 2.86 14.62
N PHE A 688 -9.73 3.88 15.47
CA PHE A 688 -8.65 4.38 16.32
C PHE A 688 -8.09 3.29 17.24
N ALA A 689 -8.95 2.52 17.91
CA ALA A 689 -8.53 1.50 18.85
C ALA A 689 -7.71 0.38 18.19
N ASP A 690 -8.11 -0.11 17.00
CA ASP A 690 -7.33 -1.13 16.29
C ASP A 690 -6.00 -0.56 15.75
N GLU A 691 -5.98 0.68 15.26
CA GLU A 691 -4.73 1.33 14.81
C GLU A 691 -3.77 1.60 15.97
N PHE A 692 -4.27 2.10 17.10
CA PHE A 692 -3.49 2.32 18.33
C PHE A 692 -2.84 1.02 18.84
N ARG A 693 -3.56 -0.10 18.72
CA ARG A 693 -3.04 -1.43 19.06
C ARG A 693 -1.92 -1.89 18.12
N LEU A 694 -2.03 -1.61 16.82
CA LEU A 694 -1.16 -2.15 15.78
C LEU A 694 0.12 -1.34 15.52
N CYS A 695 0.15 -0.06 15.90
CA CYS A 695 1.25 0.84 15.55
C CYS A 695 2.30 0.93 16.68
N HIS A 696 3.60 0.84 16.34
CA HIS A 696 4.71 0.87 17.30
C HIS A 696 5.67 2.07 17.15
N GLY A 697 5.43 3.06 16.27
CA GLY A 697 6.38 4.16 16.03
C GLY A 697 5.81 5.56 15.69
N GLU A 698 6.71 6.57 15.62
CA GLU A 698 6.40 8.00 15.38
C GLU A 698 5.80 8.30 14.00
N THR A 699 6.12 7.49 12.97
CA THR A 699 5.56 7.61 11.62
C THR A 699 4.03 7.42 11.54
N ASP A 700 3.39 6.96 12.63
CA ASP A 700 1.99 6.54 12.66
C ASP A 700 1.03 7.56 13.33
N ARG A 701 1.53 8.64 13.96
CA ARG A 701 0.69 9.78 14.41
C ARG A 701 -0.13 10.39 13.27
N VAL A 702 0.45 10.40 12.07
CA VAL A 702 -0.21 10.86 10.85
C VAL A 702 -1.48 10.06 10.58
N LEU A 703 -1.52 8.75 10.88
CA LEU A 703 -2.66 7.90 10.59
C LEU A 703 -3.82 8.13 11.58
N THR A 704 -3.53 8.28 12.87
CA THR A 704 -4.55 8.63 13.89
C THR A 704 -5.10 10.04 13.67
N ASP A 705 -4.28 11.00 13.26
CA ASP A 705 -4.72 12.34 12.84
C ASP A 705 -5.63 12.28 11.60
N THR A 706 -5.35 11.35 10.69
CA THR A 706 -6.16 11.14 9.47
C THR A 706 -7.57 10.61 9.78
N ILE A 707 -7.76 9.85 10.87
CA ILE A 707 -9.09 9.41 11.31
C ILE A 707 -9.95 10.62 11.68
N GLY A 708 -9.36 11.65 12.30
CA GLY A 708 -10.04 12.91 12.60
C GLY A 708 -10.49 13.69 11.36
N GLU A 709 -9.84 13.49 10.22
CA GLU A 709 -10.22 14.13 8.96
C GLU A 709 -11.48 13.53 8.32
N PHE A 710 -11.91 12.32 8.72
CA PHE A 710 -13.11 11.67 8.16
C PHE A 710 -14.36 12.54 8.27
N ALA A 711 -14.56 13.18 9.42
CA ALA A 711 -15.73 14.02 9.69
C ALA A 711 -15.80 15.24 8.76
N SER A 712 -14.68 15.61 8.13
CA SER A 712 -14.60 16.74 7.22
C SER A 712 -14.80 16.36 5.74
N LEU A 713 -14.88 15.07 5.40
CA LEU A 713 -15.02 14.61 4.01
C LEU A 713 -16.45 14.77 3.48
N PRO A 714 -16.63 14.97 2.15
CA PRO A 714 -17.94 14.87 1.53
C PRO A 714 -18.59 13.51 1.83
N ALA A 715 -19.91 13.47 2.04
CA ALA A 715 -20.62 12.27 2.47
C ALA A 715 -20.42 11.05 1.54
N GLU A 716 -20.31 11.28 0.21
CA GLU A 716 -20.06 10.23 -0.77
C GLU A 716 -18.68 9.57 -0.61
N ASP A 717 -17.64 10.37 -0.38
CA ASP A 717 -16.27 9.88 -0.17
C ASP A 717 -16.12 9.22 1.21
N MET A 718 -16.78 9.79 2.23
CA MET A 718 -16.82 9.27 3.59
C MET A 718 -17.46 7.87 3.63
N ALA A 719 -18.59 7.68 2.97
CA ALA A 719 -19.26 6.38 2.90
C ALA A 719 -18.40 5.30 2.21
N MET A 720 -17.71 5.67 1.12
CA MET A 720 -16.81 4.76 0.42
C MET A 720 -15.59 4.38 1.28
N LEU A 721 -14.98 5.36 1.96
CA LEU A 721 -13.82 5.13 2.81
C LEU A 721 -14.18 4.34 4.06
N ALA A 722 -15.33 4.62 4.68
CA ALA A 722 -15.81 3.88 5.84
C ALA A 722 -16.13 2.43 5.48
N ASP A 723 -16.75 2.18 4.32
CA ASP A 723 -16.97 0.82 3.79
C ASP A 723 -15.65 0.07 3.58
N MET A 724 -14.65 0.72 2.96
CA MET A 724 -13.32 0.13 2.76
C MET A 724 -12.64 -0.24 4.08
N HIS A 725 -12.68 0.64 5.09
CA HIS A 725 -12.03 0.42 6.38
C HIS A 725 -12.77 -0.58 7.24
N LEU A 726 -14.10 -0.55 7.27
CA LEU A 726 -14.90 -1.56 7.96
C LEU A 726 -14.60 -2.94 7.40
N GLU A 727 -14.54 -3.05 6.07
CA GLU A 727 -14.24 -4.30 5.41
C GLU A 727 -12.79 -4.74 5.63
N PHE A 728 -11.84 -3.81 5.72
CA PHE A 728 -10.48 -4.10 6.14
C PHE A 728 -10.42 -4.60 7.59
N LEU A 729 -11.02 -3.89 8.55
CA LEU A 729 -11.03 -4.26 9.97
C LEU A 729 -11.59 -5.67 10.16
N LYS A 730 -12.78 -5.94 9.60
CA LYS A 730 -13.42 -7.25 9.67
C LYS A 730 -12.55 -8.36 9.07
N ARG A 731 -11.94 -8.11 7.92
CA ARG A 731 -11.12 -9.12 7.24
C ARG A 731 -9.72 -9.27 7.84
N SER A 732 -9.16 -8.23 8.46
CA SER A 732 -7.89 -8.30 9.19
C SER A 732 -8.02 -9.23 10.41
N ALA A 733 -9.17 -9.21 11.09
CA ALA A 733 -9.47 -10.14 12.17
C ALA A 733 -9.44 -11.60 11.69
N TYR A 734 -10.09 -11.90 10.55
CA TYR A 734 -10.03 -13.24 9.94
C TYR A 734 -8.63 -13.65 9.47
N PHE A 735 -7.84 -12.71 8.93
CA PHE A 735 -6.48 -12.96 8.50
C PHE A 735 -5.55 -13.27 9.68
N LYS A 736 -5.73 -12.59 10.81
CA LYS A 736 -5.00 -12.87 12.07
C LYS A 736 -5.32 -14.27 12.60
N THR A 737 -6.60 -14.70 12.54
CA THR A 737 -6.97 -16.09 12.85
C THR A 737 -6.26 -17.09 11.94
N TRP A 738 -6.11 -16.78 10.65
CA TRP A 738 -5.39 -17.61 9.68
C TRP A 738 -3.88 -17.64 9.92
N GLN A 739 -3.27 -16.52 10.27
CA GLN A 739 -1.84 -16.43 10.59
C GLN A 739 -1.50 -17.18 11.88
N GLY A 740 -2.37 -17.11 12.89
CA GLY A 740 -2.25 -17.90 14.12
C GLY A 740 -2.48 -19.41 13.92
N LEU A 741 -3.12 -19.83 12.83
CA LEU A 741 -3.24 -21.25 12.44
C LEU A 741 -2.04 -21.78 11.64
N MET A 742 -1.21 -20.89 11.10
CA MET A 742 -0.05 -21.23 10.26
C MET A 742 1.30 -21.13 11.00
N ILE A 743 1.30 -20.53 12.19
CA ILE A 743 2.38 -20.59 13.19
C ILE A 743 2.09 -21.77 14.10
#